data_AF-A0AAD6DCW3-F1
#
_entry.id   AF-A0AAD6DCW3-F1
#
_cell.length_a   1.000
_cell.length_b   1.000
_cell.length_c   1.000
_cell.angle_alpha   90.00
_cell.angle_beta   90.00
_cell.angle_gamma   90.00
#
_symmetry.space_group_name_H-M   'P 1'
#
loop_
_entity.id
_entity.type
_entity.pdbx_description
1 polymer ?
#
loop_
_entity_poly.entity_id
_entity_poly.type
_entity_poly.pdbx_seq_one_letter_code
_entity_poly.pdbx_strand_id
1 'polypeptide(L)'
;MAFHIVIVGGGIAGFTAAIALRAPNRIITVLEQSRLNKEIGALISLQPNASRIVESEWGLRNELHGEAKAIVDEGFRIYNTEGHLVNSLPLTTRTEYGADRLCFHRRDLHDTLKKAAVSPDRVGDPVVVRTACKVTDCDPLKGSVTLEDGETITGDLIIGADGIHSVVRKHVLFDTESSALPTGLSAYRLMISTDTLEKEEPEFCSKINPRDPFTSMMVAHNCRLVMGPGREGQVYGIVALVPDEQMNEDPNAKQSWVAEGDLAKMLETFSEFPTWVTKIFKHSPDLGLWQLRDLDPLGKWHHGRVILIGDAAHAMLPTQGQGASQAIEDAEALGSFFRDICDPPPFEDLSQIFQNIFEARYSRASLIQTYSREAAKPATAKDNSRKVTMRPDEFMDYNCMYRARHLDSRGYSIREKQEASSLIVGQIEMSESISVRRVIVDSIDATPSSAHSTFGGASGSASFSANGDIYETSLTSQADLSLDSFIPSREMDTLSNLNSFPAFFEQVMLPSLIQTNSTQETQQPRVFDFMQDTDFTLAEHDIFGTDFIPDLDRIFDPTMPFPGFESSQQPLLDDQDSARRRAAAFQRSLWLWVPEKNQHAFSDERRIPLRDSDSIPEKHQDRLQLLKIPGRLSSLARDDIFKLVICIGGSRLSVAAFPSADYLDTLIKVGIGKRTETDAWIHPYTFYDTAYHQLRPELLTALVAAGCVCCGLPSISKTGIILQEITRVGLAQLVEDDNSVLRDLQYLQASMLWLDIGIFCGYTRKMQIAESYLQPLCTALRRASTFDRSNYSTITPFSFGDDESSLQRAWYSWVRQESFKRLVYHLFGHDVEVATSMNRPALTSYAELTLPFPAARELWLAPTASVWKDTWTSRYTMTTCSDLSLRDLLSDPSFINQIPPELDLEVARTALLHGLAVQTYEFRHQMLLSQGCQSGSKATTRLWLQSRQEDLVQKATSNPPAVTTLLNEFTLMYLHIDIDGIQRFVGKLGEHDARRAYPALRDWSQTKEARTAIWHAGQVLRAARNVAAYQFRGFDSLSIYHAALVLWVYGLLHCGENRRTEVHTPLSEADLAPIIALDGLEDQTTKAFLARGIGRPGLTMYDVRGTNDWDDKVTVFCELGKPRSVMAVAKQIFENNCPLLLPDDVYPPMIQNLCALIEDLGNLP
;
A
#
# COMPACT_ATOMS: atom_id res chain seq x y z
N MET A 1 -30.87 -41.81 -1.47
CA MET A 1 -30.60 -41.72 -2.92
C MET A 1 -29.12 -42.03 -3.15
N ALA A 2 -28.70 -42.35 -4.37
CA ALA A 2 -27.25 -42.40 -4.64
C ALA A 2 -26.67 -40.99 -4.54
N PHE A 3 -25.50 -40.84 -3.94
CA PHE A 3 -24.83 -39.53 -3.78
C PHE A 3 -23.77 -39.38 -4.86
N HIS A 4 -24.02 -38.51 -5.83
CA HIS A 4 -23.16 -38.32 -7.00
C HIS A 4 -22.11 -37.24 -6.74
N ILE A 5 -20.84 -37.63 -6.80
CA ILE A 5 -19.69 -36.75 -6.56
C ILE A 5 -18.86 -36.67 -7.84
N VAL A 6 -18.68 -35.46 -8.38
CA VAL A 6 -17.86 -35.22 -9.58
C VAL A 6 -16.56 -34.51 -9.18
N ILE A 7 -15.43 -35.07 -9.57
CA ILE A 7 -14.10 -34.53 -9.28
C ILE A 7 -13.46 -34.13 -10.60
N VAL A 8 -13.17 -32.84 -10.77
CA VAL A 8 -12.55 -32.30 -11.98
C VAL A 8 -11.04 -32.23 -11.76
N GLY A 9 -10.28 -32.96 -12.57
CA GLY A 9 -8.83 -33.09 -12.49
C GLY A 9 -8.39 -34.42 -11.87
N GLY A 10 -7.72 -35.25 -12.67
CA GLY A 10 -7.12 -36.52 -12.24
C GLY A 10 -5.71 -36.35 -11.65
N GLY A 11 -5.46 -35.27 -10.92
CA GLY A 11 -4.19 -35.00 -10.23
C GLY A 11 -4.06 -35.76 -8.91
N ILE A 12 -2.99 -35.46 -8.14
CA ILE A 12 -2.82 -35.98 -6.77
C ILE A 12 -4.03 -35.57 -5.92
N ALA A 13 -4.38 -34.28 -5.89
CA ALA A 13 -5.53 -33.74 -5.16
C ALA A 13 -6.85 -34.45 -5.51
N GLY A 14 -7.10 -34.72 -6.79
CA GLY A 14 -8.30 -35.39 -7.26
C GLY A 14 -8.38 -36.85 -6.80
N PHE A 15 -7.30 -37.62 -6.93
CA PHE A 15 -7.28 -39.00 -6.45
C PHE A 15 -7.28 -39.10 -4.92
N THR A 16 -6.66 -38.17 -4.20
CA THR A 16 -6.71 -38.16 -2.72
C THR A 16 -8.11 -37.82 -2.22
N ALA A 17 -8.80 -36.85 -2.83
CA ALA A 17 -10.20 -36.57 -2.53
C ALA A 17 -11.12 -37.75 -2.88
N ALA A 18 -10.87 -38.43 -4.01
CA ALA A 18 -11.61 -39.61 -4.42
C ALA A 18 -11.45 -40.80 -3.44
N ILE A 19 -10.27 -40.96 -2.84
CA ILE A 19 -10.02 -41.94 -1.76
C ILE A 19 -10.74 -41.53 -0.48
N ALA A 20 -10.57 -40.28 -0.04
CA ALA A 20 -11.06 -39.80 1.25
C ALA A 20 -12.59 -39.71 1.34
N LEU A 21 -13.27 -39.43 0.23
CA LEU A 21 -14.73 -39.37 0.15
C LEU A 21 -15.38 -40.73 -0.15
N ARG A 22 -14.61 -41.80 -0.37
CA ARG A 22 -15.14 -43.11 -0.74
C ARG A 22 -15.89 -43.76 0.42
N ALA A 23 -17.19 -44.00 0.22
CA ALA A 23 -18.07 -44.65 1.18
C ALA A 23 -19.20 -45.39 0.43
N PRO A 24 -19.98 -46.29 1.08
CA PRO A 24 -21.14 -46.90 0.46
C PRO A 24 -22.15 -45.86 -0.05
N ASN A 25 -22.85 -46.19 -1.14
CA ASN A 25 -23.86 -45.34 -1.80
C ASN A 25 -23.34 -44.05 -2.47
N ARG A 26 -22.01 -43.81 -2.49
CA ARG A 26 -21.39 -42.66 -3.17
C ARG A 26 -20.84 -43.05 -4.54
N ILE A 27 -21.38 -42.44 -5.58
CA ILE A 27 -20.95 -42.64 -6.97
C ILE A 27 -19.96 -41.52 -7.32
N ILE A 28 -18.66 -41.80 -7.18
CA ILE A 28 -17.58 -40.85 -7.43
C ILE A 28 -17.08 -40.98 -8.87
N THR A 29 -17.12 -39.88 -9.63
CA THR A 29 -16.60 -39.79 -11.00
C THR A 29 -15.47 -38.77 -11.09
N VAL A 30 -14.26 -39.21 -11.44
CA VAL A 30 -13.10 -38.35 -11.73
C VAL A 30 -13.06 -38.07 -13.24
N LEU A 31 -13.06 -36.79 -13.61
CA LEU A 31 -12.95 -36.29 -14.97
C LEU A 31 -11.52 -35.77 -15.19
N GLU A 32 -10.81 -36.30 -16.19
CA GLU A 32 -9.41 -35.97 -16.44
C GLU A 32 -9.17 -35.65 -17.92
N GLN A 33 -8.57 -34.48 -18.19
CA GLN A 33 -8.37 -33.97 -19.55
C GLN A 33 -7.32 -34.77 -20.36
N SER A 34 -6.31 -35.33 -19.70
CA SER A 34 -5.28 -36.13 -20.35
C SER A 34 -5.72 -37.59 -20.48
N ARG A 35 -4.95 -38.37 -21.25
CA ARG A 35 -5.08 -39.84 -21.29
C ARG A 35 -4.31 -40.54 -20.16
N LEU A 36 -3.71 -39.80 -19.21
CA LEU A 36 -2.81 -40.31 -18.17
C LEU A 36 -1.64 -41.18 -18.69
N ASN A 37 -1.26 -41.03 -19.97
CA ASN A 37 -0.26 -41.87 -20.63
C ASN A 37 1.19 -41.33 -20.53
N LYS A 38 1.37 -40.06 -20.18
CA LYS A 38 2.66 -39.37 -20.07
C LYS A 38 2.64 -38.34 -18.93
N GLU A 39 2.97 -38.78 -17.72
CA GLU A 39 3.50 -37.85 -16.72
C GLU A 39 5.01 -37.67 -16.95
N ILE A 40 5.48 -36.42 -16.93
CA ILE A 40 6.91 -36.09 -17.02
C ILE A 40 7.54 -36.28 -15.64
N GLY A 41 8.70 -36.94 -15.60
CA GLY A 41 9.35 -37.35 -14.36
C GLY A 41 9.83 -36.16 -13.51
N ALA A 42 9.48 -36.18 -12.24
CA ALA A 42 9.97 -35.26 -11.22
C ALA A 42 9.95 -35.96 -9.85
N LEU A 43 10.81 -35.54 -8.92
CA LEU A 43 10.65 -35.90 -7.52
C LEU A 43 9.53 -35.10 -6.86
N ILE A 44 8.87 -35.72 -5.89
CA ILE A 44 7.90 -35.09 -5.01
C ILE A 44 8.03 -35.67 -3.61
N SER A 45 7.86 -34.85 -2.58
CA SER A 45 7.87 -35.28 -1.19
C SER A 45 6.48 -35.16 -0.56
N LEU A 46 6.12 -36.14 0.27
CA LEU A 46 5.06 -36.00 1.26
C LEU A 46 5.70 -35.72 2.62
N GLN A 47 5.33 -34.61 3.22
CA GLN A 47 5.77 -34.21 4.56
C GLN A 47 4.99 -35.00 5.64
N PRO A 48 5.46 -35.08 6.91
CA PRO A 48 4.90 -35.96 7.95
C PRO A 48 3.40 -35.81 8.22
N ASN A 49 2.88 -34.59 8.07
CA ASN A 49 1.46 -34.25 8.11
C ASN A 49 0.63 -35.08 7.12
N ALA A 50 1.11 -35.24 5.88
CA ALA A 50 0.41 -35.92 4.80
C ALA A 50 0.74 -37.41 4.69
N SER A 51 2.01 -37.80 4.90
CA SER A 51 2.38 -39.23 4.93
C SER A 51 1.62 -39.97 6.03
N ARG A 52 1.44 -39.35 7.22
CA ARG A 52 0.63 -39.89 8.31
C ARG A 52 -0.81 -40.22 7.90
N ILE A 53 -1.47 -39.31 7.17
CA ILE A 53 -2.85 -39.50 6.68
C ILE A 53 -2.92 -40.72 5.76
N VAL A 54 -2.08 -40.73 4.72
CA VAL A 54 -2.09 -41.78 3.69
C VAL A 54 -1.69 -43.15 4.27
N GLU A 55 -0.64 -43.21 5.10
CA GLU A 55 -0.20 -44.45 5.74
C GLU A 55 -1.21 -44.99 6.76
N SER A 56 -1.82 -44.12 7.58
CA SER A 56 -2.50 -44.54 8.82
C SER A 56 -4.02 -44.49 8.74
N GLU A 57 -4.60 -43.39 8.25
CA GLU A 57 -6.06 -43.20 8.20
C GLU A 57 -6.65 -43.78 6.91
N TRP A 58 -5.90 -43.78 5.79
CA TRP A 58 -6.30 -44.44 4.53
C TRP A 58 -5.67 -45.83 4.33
N GLY A 59 -4.76 -46.25 5.22
CA GLY A 59 -4.16 -47.59 5.20
C GLY A 59 -3.44 -47.93 3.90
N LEU A 60 -2.70 -46.98 3.31
CA LEU A 60 -1.95 -47.13 2.06
C LEU A 60 -0.44 -47.33 2.28
N ARG A 61 -0.01 -47.67 3.51
CA ARG A 61 1.41 -47.80 3.88
C ARG A 61 2.16 -48.80 2.99
N ASN A 62 1.58 -49.97 2.73
CA ASN A 62 2.27 -51.01 1.98
C ASN A 62 2.43 -50.63 0.50
N GLU A 63 1.42 -49.98 -0.07
CA GLU A 63 1.40 -49.49 -1.43
C GLU A 63 2.34 -48.29 -1.62
N LEU A 64 2.44 -47.37 -0.66
CA LEU A 64 3.41 -46.27 -0.71
C LEU A 64 4.87 -46.77 -0.71
N HIS A 65 5.22 -47.68 0.20
CA HIS A 65 6.60 -48.16 0.30
C HIS A 65 6.93 -49.16 -0.82
N GLY A 66 6.00 -50.04 -1.20
CA GLY A 66 6.23 -51.10 -2.19
C GLY A 66 5.93 -50.71 -3.66
N GLU A 67 4.77 -50.12 -3.95
CA GLU A 67 4.37 -49.80 -5.34
C GLU A 67 4.83 -48.40 -5.76
N ALA A 68 4.69 -47.39 -4.91
CA ALA A 68 5.19 -46.04 -5.17
C ALA A 68 6.70 -45.88 -4.90
N LYS A 69 7.35 -46.92 -4.34
CA LYS A 69 8.80 -46.98 -4.04
C LYS A 69 9.30 -45.78 -3.23
N ALA A 70 8.58 -45.45 -2.16
CA ALA A 70 8.96 -44.40 -1.23
C ALA A 70 10.40 -44.60 -0.73
N ILE A 71 11.15 -43.51 -0.60
CA ILE A 71 12.34 -43.47 0.25
C ILE A 71 12.08 -42.53 1.43
N VAL A 72 12.37 -43.00 2.64
CA VAL A 72 12.40 -42.15 3.83
C VAL A 72 13.56 -41.17 3.69
N ASP A 73 13.33 -39.88 3.92
CA ASP A 73 14.39 -38.88 3.91
C ASP A 73 14.92 -38.66 5.34
N GLU A 74 16.14 -39.14 5.58
CA GLU A 74 16.85 -39.06 6.87
C GLU A 74 17.47 -37.69 7.13
N GLY A 75 17.52 -36.75 6.18
CA GLY A 75 18.04 -35.41 6.45
C GLY A 75 18.40 -34.51 5.26
N PHE A 76 18.61 -33.23 5.57
CA PHE A 76 19.15 -32.26 4.62
C PHE A 76 20.67 -32.13 4.74
N ARG A 77 21.40 -32.16 3.62
CA ARG A 77 22.85 -31.85 3.56
C ARG A 77 23.07 -30.58 2.74
N ILE A 78 23.66 -29.54 3.32
CA ILE A 78 23.79 -28.21 2.70
C ILE A 78 25.25 -27.97 2.31
N TYR A 79 25.49 -27.67 1.03
CA TYR A 79 26.81 -27.37 0.46
C TYR A 79 26.92 -25.90 0.03
N ASN A 80 28.13 -25.33 0.10
CA ASN A 80 28.47 -24.02 -0.47
C ASN A 80 28.98 -24.13 -1.91
N THR A 81 29.09 -22.98 -2.58
CA THR A 81 29.70 -22.79 -3.92
C THR A 81 31.09 -23.39 -4.07
N GLU A 82 31.85 -23.54 -2.98
CA GLU A 82 33.18 -24.16 -2.99
C GLU A 82 33.13 -25.70 -2.96
N GLY A 83 31.95 -26.31 -2.79
CA GLY A 83 31.75 -27.76 -2.78
C GLY A 83 32.09 -28.45 -1.45
N HIS A 84 32.07 -27.71 -0.34
CA HIS A 84 32.21 -28.22 1.02
C HIS A 84 30.84 -28.40 1.68
N LEU A 85 30.69 -29.42 2.52
CA LEU A 85 29.52 -29.61 3.37
C LEU A 85 29.54 -28.55 4.49
N VAL A 86 28.57 -27.64 4.49
CA VAL A 86 28.43 -26.56 5.48
C VAL A 86 27.59 -27.01 6.66
N ASN A 87 26.53 -27.78 6.41
CA ASN A 87 25.61 -28.24 7.46
C ASN A 87 24.98 -29.59 7.10
N SER A 88 24.64 -30.39 8.10
CA SER A 88 23.92 -31.66 7.95
C SER A 88 22.84 -31.74 9.04
N LEU A 89 21.59 -31.70 8.62
CA LEU A 89 20.40 -31.66 9.47
C LEU A 89 19.67 -33.00 9.38
N PRO A 90 19.89 -33.95 10.33
CA PRO A 90 19.11 -35.18 10.36
C PRO A 90 17.64 -34.89 10.66
N LEU A 91 16.74 -35.69 10.09
CA LEU A 91 15.29 -35.54 10.22
C LEU A 91 14.70 -36.65 11.11
N THR A 92 14.42 -36.30 12.37
CA THR A 92 13.81 -37.17 13.37
C THR A 92 12.26 -37.18 13.31
N THR A 93 11.69 -36.95 12.12
CA THR A 93 10.25 -36.64 11.96
C THR A 93 9.31 -37.75 12.43
N ARG A 94 9.70 -39.03 12.32
CA ARG A 94 8.90 -40.16 12.82
C ARG A 94 8.81 -40.18 14.35
N THR A 95 9.86 -39.74 15.05
CA THR A 95 9.87 -39.64 16.51
C THR A 95 9.21 -38.36 17.03
N GLU A 96 9.28 -37.26 16.27
CA GLU A 96 8.72 -35.95 16.66
C GLU A 96 7.24 -35.82 16.26
N TYR A 97 6.92 -36.20 15.01
CA TYR A 97 5.62 -35.99 14.38
C TYR A 97 4.90 -37.32 14.07
N GLY A 98 5.47 -38.48 14.40
CA GLY A 98 4.79 -39.78 14.27
C GLY A 98 4.73 -40.37 12.85
N ALA A 99 5.32 -39.72 11.84
CA ALA A 99 5.46 -40.25 10.48
C ALA A 99 6.74 -39.75 9.79
N ASP A 100 7.18 -40.47 8.76
CA ASP A 100 8.36 -40.12 7.97
C ASP A 100 8.05 -39.00 6.96
N ARG A 101 9.04 -38.16 6.65
CA ARG A 101 9.06 -37.46 5.35
C ARG A 101 9.43 -38.48 4.27
N LEU A 102 8.55 -38.63 3.27
CA LEU A 102 8.71 -39.63 2.21
C LEU A 102 8.95 -38.95 0.86
N CYS A 103 9.99 -39.35 0.13
CA CYS A 103 10.27 -38.88 -1.23
C CYS A 103 9.91 -39.95 -2.26
N PHE A 104 9.33 -39.50 -3.38
CA PHE A 104 8.78 -40.34 -4.45
C PHE A 104 9.19 -39.82 -5.82
N HIS A 105 9.20 -40.70 -6.81
CA HIS A 105 9.01 -40.26 -8.20
C HIS A 105 7.51 -39.96 -8.41
N ARG A 106 7.16 -38.74 -8.85
CA ARG A 106 5.78 -38.22 -8.84
C ARG A 106 4.77 -39.16 -9.49
N ARG A 107 5.12 -39.73 -10.64
CA ARG A 107 4.28 -40.69 -11.36
C ARG A 107 3.97 -41.94 -10.55
N ASP A 108 4.90 -42.44 -9.75
CA ASP A 108 4.78 -43.71 -9.05
C ASP A 108 3.82 -43.56 -7.86
N LEU A 109 3.87 -42.40 -7.18
CA LEU A 109 2.87 -41.97 -6.21
C LEU A 109 1.49 -41.77 -6.88
N HIS A 110 1.44 -41.13 -8.05
CA HIS A 110 0.20 -40.88 -8.80
C HIS A 110 -0.49 -42.17 -9.26
N ASP A 111 0.23 -43.06 -9.95
CA ASP A 111 -0.26 -44.37 -10.40
C ASP A 111 -0.72 -45.23 -9.20
N THR A 112 -0.10 -45.08 -8.02
CA THR A 112 -0.50 -45.78 -6.78
C THR A 112 -1.78 -45.21 -6.16
N LEU A 113 -1.91 -43.89 -6.04
CA LEU A 113 -3.15 -43.24 -5.57
C LEU A 113 -4.33 -43.54 -6.51
N LYS A 114 -4.07 -43.53 -7.82
CA LYS A 114 -5.05 -43.94 -8.85
C LYS A 114 -5.52 -45.38 -8.67
N LYS A 115 -4.60 -46.33 -8.47
CA LYS A 115 -4.94 -47.75 -8.15
C LYS A 115 -5.80 -47.85 -6.90
N ALA A 116 -5.44 -47.13 -5.84
CA ALA A 116 -6.18 -47.13 -4.57
C ALA A 116 -7.62 -46.62 -4.73
N ALA A 117 -7.82 -45.56 -5.51
CA ALA A 117 -9.15 -45.01 -5.81
C ALA A 117 -10.05 -46.02 -6.56
N VAL A 118 -9.50 -46.76 -7.55
CA VAL A 118 -10.27 -47.69 -8.40
C VAL A 118 -10.31 -49.14 -7.92
N SER A 119 -9.54 -49.53 -6.89
CA SER A 119 -9.49 -50.91 -6.38
C SER A 119 -10.86 -51.35 -5.82
N PRO A 120 -11.36 -52.56 -6.15
CA PRO A 120 -12.60 -53.08 -5.57
C PRO A 120 -12.45 -53.52 -4.10
N ASP A 121 -11.23 -53.68 -3.60
CA ASP A 121 -10.92 -54.28 -2.30
C ASP A 121 -10.94 -53.27 -1.13
N ARG A 122 -11.32 -52.01 -1.41
CA ARG A 122 -11.38 -50.89 -0.47
C ARG A 122 -12.83 -50.47 -0.19
N VAL A 123 -13.07 -49.83 0.95
CA VAL A 123 -14.42 -49.48 1.45
C VAL A 123 -15.13 -48.52 0.51
N GLY A 124 -16.43 -48.75 0.26
CA GLY A 124 -17.25 -47.96 -0.68
C GLY A 124 -17.03 -48.36 -2.13
N ASP A 125 -17.85 -47.84 -3.04
CA ASP A 125 -17.86 -48.23 -4.44
C ASP A 125 -16.60 -47.76 -5.21
N PRO A 126 -16.09 -48.51 -6.21
CA PRO A 126 -14.91 -48.11 -6.99
C PRO A 126 -15.11 -46.79 -7.74
N VAL A 127 -14.11 -45.91 -7.68
CA VAL A 127 -14.14 -44.61 -8.36
C VAL A 127 -14.13 -44.79 -9.88
N VAL A 128 -15.07 -44.15 -10.58
CA VAL A 128 -15.13 -44.13 -12.05
C VAL A 128 -14.19 -43.06 -12.58
N VAL A 129 -13.20 -43.43 -13.41
CA VAL A 129 -12.23 -42.47 -13.98
C VAL A 129 -12.45 -42.31 -15.48
N ARG A 130 -12.85 -41.11 -15.90
CA ARG A 130 -13.04 -40.73 -17.31
C ARG A 130 -11.86 -39.88 -17.80
N THR A 131 -10.93 -40.50 -18.53
CA THR A 131 -9.79 -39.82 -19.17
C THR A 131 -10.15 -39.26 -20.55
N ALA A 132 -9.43 -38.22 -20.98
CA ALA A 132 -9.75 -37.39 -22.15
C ALA A 132 -11.10 -36.64 -22.05
N CYS A 133 -11.61 -36.44 -20.83
CA CYS A 133 -12.80 -35.64 -20.54
C CYS A 133 -12.36 -34.30 -19.96
N LYS A 134 -12.02 -33.36 -20.84
CA LYS A 134 -11.66 -31.99 -20.47
C LYS A 134 -12.92 -31.18 -20.18
N VAL A 135 -13.06 -30.68 -18.94
CA VAL A 135 -14.09 -29.71 -18.56
C VAL A 135 -13.74 -28.33 -19.13
N THR A 136 -14.74 -27.62 -19.67
CA THR A 136 -14.58 -26.28 -20.26
C THR A 136 -15.47 -25.22 -19.60
N ASP A 137 -16.50 -25.62 -18.87
CA ASP A 137 -17.48 -24.74 -18.21
C ASP A 137 -18.11 -25.46 -16.99
N CYS A 138 -18.65 -24.70 -16.04
CA CYS A 138 -19.25 -25.20 -14.81
C CYS A 138 -20.40 -24.31 -14.33
N ASP A 139 -21.52 -24.92 -13.95
CA ASP A 139 -22.64 -24.29 -13.25
C ASP A 139 -22.64 -24.74 -11.77
N PRO A 140 -22.20 -23.88 -10.83
CA PRO A 140 -22.13 -24.25 -9.42
C PRO A 140 -23.49 -24.35 -8.74
N LEU A 141 -24.53 -23.71 -9.27
CA LEU A 141 -25.86 -23.68 -8.66
C LEU A 141 -26.67 -24.94 -9.04
N LYS A 142 -26.61 -25.35 -10.30
CA LYS A 142 -27.17 -26.63 -10.78
C LYS A 142 -26.37 -27.82 -10.30
N GLY A 143 -25.06 -27.66 -10.08
CA GLY A 143 -24.15 -28.77 -9.84
C GLY A 143 -23.87 -29.54 -11.13
N SER A 144 -23.40 -28.85 -12.17
CA SER A 144 -23.03 -29.49 -13.44
C SER A 144 -21.73 -28.94 -14.04
N VAL A 145 -21.00 -29.81 -14.75
CA VAL A 145 -19.83 -29.46 -15.57
C VAL A 145 -20.05 -29.86 -17.01
N THR A 146 -19.53 -29.05 -17.94
CA THR A 146 -19.63 -29.28 -19.38
C THR A 146 -18.27 -29.66 -19.94
N LEU A 147 -18.24 -30.74 -20.72
CA LEU A 147 -17.05 -31.25 -21.41
C LEU A 147 -16.84 -30.56 -22.77
N GLU A 148 -15.61 -30.63 -23.28
CA GLU A 148 -15.21 -30.09 -24.60
C GLU A 148 -15.97 -30.71 -25.80
N ASP A 149 -16.62 -31.87 -25.62
CA ASP A 149 -17.52 -32.50 -26.61
C ASP A 149 -19.00 -32.08 -26.48
N GLY A 150 -19.32 -31.27 -25.48
CA GLY A 150 -20.68 -30.81 -25.17
C GLY A 150 -21.45 -31.69 -24.18
N GLU A 151 -20.89 -32.81 -23.70
CA GLU A 151 -21.56 -33.60 -22.66
C GLU A 151 -21.63 -32.81 -21.34
N THR A 152 -22.83 -32.73 -20.75
CA THR A 152 -23.04 -32.11 -19.43
C THR A 152 -23.20 -33.20 -18.37
N ILE A 153 -22.37 -33.18 -17.33
CA ILE A 153 -22.37 -34.15 -16.24
C ILE A 153 -22.83 -33.46 -14.95
N THR A 154 -23.89 -33.98 -14.34
CA THR A 154 -24.44 -33.49 -13.07
C THR A 154 -23.88 -34.24 -11.86
N GLY A 155 -23.74 -33.55 -10.73
CA GLY A 155 -23.37 -34.12 -9.44
C GLY A 155 -23.97 -33.31 -8.28
N ASP A 156 -24.31 -33.99 -7.19
CA ASP A 156 -24.77 -33.35 -5.95
C ASP A 156 -23.66 -32.51 -5.30
N LEU A 157 -22.41 -32.94 -5.50
CA LEU A 157 -21.16 -32.32 -5.05
C LEU A 157 -20.15 -32.30 -6.20
N ILE A 158 -19.50 -31.16 -6.43
CA ILE A 158 -18.41 -30.97 -7.39
C ILE A 158 -17.13 -30.53 -6.68
N ILE A 159 -16.00 -31.10 -7.07
CA ILE A 159 -14.68 -30.80 -6.51
C ILE A 159 -13.75 -30.33 -7.63
N GLY A 160 -13.33 -29.07 -7.57
CA GLY A 160 -12.30 -28.49 -8.43
C GLY A 160 -10.91 -28.86 -7.95
N ALA A 161 -10.30 -29.85 -8.59
CA ALA A 161 -8.93 -30.33 -8.36
C ALA A 161 -8.08 -30.22 -9.65
N ASP A 162 -8.48 -29.35 -10.57
CA ASP A 162 -7.94 -29.12 -11.92
C ASP A 162 -6.69 -28.22 -11.96
N GLY A 163 -6.16 -27.88 -10.78
CA GLY A 163 -4.83 -27.32 -10.58
C GLY A 163 -4.73 -25.81 -10.80
N ILE A 164 -3.50 -25.31 -10.92
CA ILE A 164 -3.24 -23.85 -10.93
C ILE A 164 -3.95 -23.10 -12.08
N HIS A 165 -4.25 -23.77 -13.20
CA HIS A 165 -5.07 -23.24 -14.32
C HIS A 165 -6.54 -23.65 -14.26
N SER A 166 -7.07 -23.86 -13.05
CA SER A 166 -8.45 -24.27 -12.81
C SER A 166 -9.46 -23.46 -13.64
N VAL A 167 -10.26 -24.17 -14.42
CA VAL A 167 -11.46 -23.64 -15.07
C VAL A 167 -12.52 -23.44 -13.98
N VAL A 168 -12.69 -24.43 -13.11
CA VAL A 168 -13.71 -24.45 -12.04
C VAL A 168 -13.60 -23.23 -11.12
N ARG A 169 -12.38 -22.77 -10.81
CA ARG A 169 -12.13 -21.56 -9.97
C ARG A 169 -12.86 -20.32 -10.49
N LYS A 170 -12.97 -20.13 -11.81
CA LYS A 170 -13.64 -18.96 -12.40
C LYS A 170 -15.12 -18.87 -12.04
N HIS A 171 -15.76 -20.01 -11.83
CA HIS A 171 -17.19 -20.10 -11.51
C HIS A 171 -17.43 -19.99 -9.99
N VAL A 172 -16.41 -20.26 -9.16
CA VAL A 172 -16.42 -20.04 -7.71
C VAL A 172 -16.17 -18.58 -7.35
N LEU A 173 -15.24 -17.93 -8.06
CA LEU A 173 -14.85 -16.52 -7.94
C LEU A 173 -15.47 -15.68 -9.05
N PHE A 174 -16.78 -15.83 -9.29
CA PHE A 174 -17.52 -15.21 -10.39
C PHE A 174 -17.48 -13.67 -10.41
N ASP A 175 -17.02 -13.05 -9.33
CA ASP A 175 -16.90 -11.61 -9.09
C ASP A 175 -15.43 -11.10 -9.19
N THR A 176 -14.43 -12.00 -9.26
CA THR A 176 -13.03 -11.68 -9.01
C THR A 176 -12.08 -12.44 -9.97
N GLU A 177 -11.30 -11.72 -10.79
CA GLU A 177 -10.30 -12.34 -11.65
C GLU A 177 -9.10 -12.89 -10.86
N SER A 178 -9.00 -14.23 -10.78
CA SER A 178 -7.87 -14.94 -10.14
C SER A 178 -7.06 -15.76 -11.15
N SER A 179 -5.97 -15.17 -11.63
CA SER A 179 -5.02 -15.78 -12.57
C SER A 179 -3.70 -16.19 -11.90
N ALA A 180 -2.96 -17.12 -12.52
CA ALA A 180 -1.71 -17.64 -11.99
C ALA A 180 -0.55 -16.64 -12.21
N LEU A 181 -0.01 -16.12 -11.11
CA LEU A 181 0.97 -15.03 -11.13
C LEU A 181 2.39 -15.57 -11.40
N PRO A 182 3.17 -14.92 -12.29
CA PRO A 182 4.59 -15.26 -12.49
C PRO A 182 5.41 -14.81 -11.26
N THR A 183 6.23 -15.71 -10.72
CA THR A 183 6.96 -15.45 -9.45
C THR A 183 8.36 -14.85 -9.64
N GLY A 184 8.81 -14.62 -10.88
CA GLY A 184 10.17 -14.21 -11.19
C GLY A 184 11.23 -15.30 -11.04
N LEU A 185 10.80 -16.56 -10.86
CA LEU A 185 11.66 -17.73 -10.80
C LEU A 185 11.21 -18.78 -11.81
N SER A 186 12.19 -19.49 -12.36
CA SER A 186 12.00 -20.66 -13.20
C SER A 186 12.79 -21.83 -12.61
N ALA A 187 12.40 -23.07 -12.91
CA ALA A 187 13.05 -24.27 -12.37
C ALA A 187 13.33 -25.28 -13.48
N TYR A 188 14.60 -25.60 -13.69
CA TYR A 188 14.98 -26.80 -14.43
C TYR A 188 14.69 -28.03 -13.57
N ARG A 189 14.16 -29.08 -14.19
CA ARG A 189 13.94 -30.40 -13.59
C ARG A 189 14.67 -31.45 -14.39
N LEU A 190 15.41 -32.32 -13.68
CA LEU A 190 16.24 -33.39 -14.24
C LEU A 190 16.00 -34.67 -13.45
N MET A 191 16.05 -35.82 -14.13
CA MET A 191 15.99 -37.14 -13.52
C MET A 191 17.09 -38.02 -14.14
N ILE A 192 18.05 -38.46 -13.32
CA ILE A 192 19.21 -39.23 -13.76
C ILE A 192 19.15 -40.62 -13.13
N SER A 193 19.58 -41.66 -13.85
CA SER A 193 19.77 -42.98 -13.26
C SER A 193 20.96 -42.99 -12.31
N THR A 194 20.77 -43.49 -11.09
CA THR A 194 21.84 -43.60 -10.08
C THR A 194 23.03 -44.40 -10.60
N ASP A 195 22.77 -45.52 -11.30
CA ASP A 195 23.79 -46.38 -11.89
C ASP A 195 24.65 -45.64 -12.94
N THR A 196 24.11 -44.60 -13.58
CA THR A 196 24.86 -43.73 -14.52
C THR A 196 25.79 -42.78 -13.77
N LEU A 197 25.32 -42.18 -12.66
CA LEU A 197 26.15 -41.31 -11.82
C LEU A 197 27.33 -42.08 -11.19
N GLU A 198 27.06 -43.26 -10.64
CA GLU A 198 28.08 -44.13 -10.04
C GLU A 198 29.15 -44.60 -11.04
N LYS A 199 28.76 -44.79 -12.31
CA LYS A 199 29.63 -45.24 -13.40
C LYS A 199 30.43 -44.11 -14.05
N GLU A 200 29.82 -42.94 -14.25
CA GLU A 200 30.38 -41.89 -15.13
C GLU A 200 30.81 -40.62 -14.39
N GLU A 201 30.33 -40.39 -13.16
CA GLU A 201 30.72 -39.23 -12.32
C GLU A 201 31.22 -39.67 -10.94
N PRO A 202 32.34 -40.43 -10.86
CA PRO A 202 32.91 -40.88 -9.59
C PRO A 202 33.36 -39.71 -8.69
N GLU A 203 33.66 -38.54 -9.27
CA GLU A 203 33.96 -37.32 -8.53
C GLU A 203 32.74 -36.83 -7.73
N PHE A 204 31.55 -36.82 -8.34
CA PHE A 204 30.28 -36.53 -7.66
C PHE A 204 30.03 -37.55 -6.55
N CYS A 205 30.14 -38.84 -6.87
CA CYS A 205 29.88 -39.92 -5.92
C CYS A 205 30.85 -39.94 -4.72
N SER A 206 32.04 -39.35 -4.86
CA SER A 206 32.99 -39.13 -3.75
C SER A 206 32.58 -38.03 -2.76
N LYS A 207 31.59 -37.20 -3.11
CA LYS A 207 31.07 -36.07 -2.32
C LYS A 207 29.66 -36.32 -1.82
N ILE A 208 28.80 -36.83 -2.70
CA ILE A 208 27.40 -37.17 -2.43
C ILE A 208 27.16 -38.58 -2.95
N ASN A 209 26.89 -39.53 -2.06
CA ASN A 209 26.37 -40.83 -2.48
C ASN A 209 24.94 -40.65 -3.01
N PRO A 210 24.64 -40.92 -4.29
CA PRO A 210 23.29 -40.77 -4.83
C PRO A 210 22.27 -41.77 -4.27
N ARG A 211 22.72 -42.81 -3.55
CA ARG A 211 21.85 -43.75 -2.81
C ARG A 211 21.63 -43.38 -1.33
N ASP A 212 22.34 -42.39 -0.79
CA ASP A 212 22.09 -41.96 0.59
C ASP A 212 20.69 -41.34 0.70
N PRO A 213 19.89 -41.67 1.74
CA PRO A 213 18.52 -41.18 1.94
C PRO A 213 18.48 -39.71 2.43
N PHE A 214 19.19 -38.80 1.75
CA PHE A 214 19.33 -37.39 2.17
C PHE A 214 19.05 -36.43 1.02
N THR A 215 18.16 -35.44 1.22
CA THR A 215 18.05 -34.28 0.31
C THR A 215 19.31 -33.43 0.42
N SER A 216 20.12 -33.38 -0.65
CA SER A 216 21.27 -32.48 -0.77
C SER A 216 20.84 -31.14 -1.37
N MET A 217 21.23 -30.04 -0.74
CA MET A 217 20.92 -28.67 -1.16
C MET A 217 22.19 -27.87 -1.39
N MET A 218 22.16 -26.98 -2.37
CA MET A 218 23.27 -26.08 -2.66
C MET A 218 22.74 -24.71 -3.07
N VAL A 219 23.21 -23.65 -2.42
CA VAL A 219 22.60 -22.31 -2.51
C VAL A 219 23.65 -21.27 -2.89
N ALA A 220 23.39 -20.53 -3.96
CA ALA A 220 24.12 -19.33 -4.36
C ALA A 220 23.20 -18.10 -4.26
N HIS A 221 23.69 -16.91 -4.62
CA HIS A 221 22.97 -15.64 -4.46
C HIS A 221 21.57 -15.64 -5.10
N ASN A 222 21.47 -16.09 -6.35
CA ASN A 222 20.24 -16.06 -7.15
C ASN A 222 19.76 -17.44 -7.63
N CYS A 223 20.56 -18.50 -7.41
CA CYS A 223 20.33 -19.84 -7.96
C CYS A 223 20.40 -20.90 -6.84
N ARG A 224 19.56 -21.94 -6.91
CA ARG A 224 19.48 -22.97 -5.86
C ARG A 224 19.25 -24.36 -6.44
N LEU A 225 20.12 -25.31 -6.10
CA LEU A 225 19.96 -26.73 -6.39
C LEU A 225 19.33 -27.44 -5.19
N VAL A 226 18.36 -28.29 -5.47
CA VAL A 226 17.78 -29.27 -4.55
C VAL A 226 17.86 -30.62 -5.23
N MET A 227 18.52 -31.59 -4.60
CA MET A 227 18.93 -32.85 -5.21
C MET A 227 18.64 -34.00 -4.24
N GLY A 228 18.21 -35.16 -4.73
CA GLY A 228 17.93 -36.29 -3.84
C GLY A 228 17.56 -37.59 -4.55
N PRO A 229 17.50 -38.70 -3.80
CA PRO A 229 17.07 -39.99 -4.32
C PRO A 229 15.56 -40.08 -4.53
N GLY A 230 15.16 -40.98 -5.43
CA GLY A 230 13.80 -41.50 -5.54
C GLY A 230 13.82 -42.96 -6.00
N ARG A 231 12.67 -43.64 -5.93
CA ARG A 231 12.55 -45.08 -6.26
C ARG A 231 13.58 -45.93 -5.52
N GLU A 232 13.58 -45.88 -4.19
CA GLU A 232 14.56 -46.63 -3.35
C GLU A 232 16.04 -46.32 -3.73
N GLY A 233 16.32 -45.12 -4.24
CA GLY A 233 17.65 -44.73 -4.71
C GLY A 233 18.03 -45.22 -6.11
N GLN A 234 17.09 -45.76 -6.91
CA GLN A 234 17.31 -46.15 -8.32
C GLN A 234 17.44 -44.95 -9.26
N VAL A 235 16.88 -43.80 -8.89
CA VAL A 235 17.02 -42.53 -9.63
C VAL A 235 17.43 -41.40 -8.69
N TYR A 236 18.17 -40.44 -9.22
CA TYR A 236 18.56 -39.22 -8.54
C TYR A 236 17.95 -38.02 -9.29
N GLY A 237 17.12 -37.24 -8.60
CA GLY A 237 16.40 -36.12 -9.17
C GLY A 237 16.99 -34.78 -8.75
N ILE A 238 16.92 -33.79 -9.64
CA ILE A 238 17.45 -32.44 -9.43
C ILE A 238 16.36 -31.42 -9.78
N VAL A 239 16.13 -30.47 -8.87
CA VAL A 239 15.35 -29.26 -9.10
C VAL A 239 16.29 -28.08 -8.94
N ALA A 240 16.48 -27.32 -10.01
CA ALA A 240 17.44 -26.23 -10.09
C ALA A 240 16.68 -24.91 -10.34
N LEU A 241 16.45 -24.15 -9.26
CA LEU A 241 15.78 -22.86 -9.30
C LEU A 241 16.76 -21.79 -9.79
N VAL A 242 16.28 -20.95 -10.71
CA VAL A 242 17.00 -19.84 -11.35
C VAL A 242 16.06 -18.63 -11.47
N PRO A 243 16.58 -17.40 -11.64
CA PRO A 243 15.77 -16.25 -12.00
C PRO A 243 15.06 -16.46 -13.33
N ASP A 244 13.83 -15.95 -13.47
CA ASP A 244 13.10 -16.02 -14.73
C ASP A 244 13.45 -14.85 -15.65
N GLU A 245 14.18 -15.15 -16.73
CA GLU A 245 14.53 -14.16 -17.76
C GLU A 245 13.35 -13.84 -18.71
N GLN A 246 12.31 -14.68 -18.74
CA GLN A 246 11.14 -14.55 -19.63
C GLN A 246 9.90 -13.98 -18.90
N MET A 247 10.14 -13.19 -17.84
CA MET A 247 9.15 -12.52 -16.98
C MET A 247 8.01 -11.74 -17.67
N ASN A 248 8.17 -11.37 -18.94
CA ASN A 248 7.22 -10.54 -19.69
C ASN A 248 6.50 -11.28 -20.84
N GLU A 249 6.58 -12.61 -20.91
CA GLU A 249 5.86 -13.36 -21.96
C GLU A 249 4.35 -13.48 -21.67
N ASP A 250 3.54 -13.45 -22.74
CA ASP A 250 2.07 -13.39 -22.69
C ASP A 250 1.48 -14.59 -21.91
N PRO A 251 0.72 -14.35 -20.81
CA PRO A 251 0.04 -15.39 -20.05
C PRO A 251 -0.93 -16.27 -20.85
N ASN A 252 -1.37 -15.82 -22.03
CA ASN A 252 -2.26 -16.55 -22.93
C ASN A 252 -1.53 -17.26 -24.09
N ALA A 253 -0.21 -17.14 -24.19
CA ALA A 253 0.57 -17.86 -25.18
C ALA A 253 0.42 -19.37 -24.96
N LYS A 254 0.10 -20.12 -26.03
CA LYS A 254 -0.06 -21.60 -26.00
C LYS A 254 1.27 -22.34 -25.89
N GLN A 255 2.14 -21.93 -24.98
CA GLN A 255 3.38 -22.66 -24.70
C GLN A 255 3.09 -23.91 -23.86
N SER A 256 3.84 -24.97 -24.14
CA SER A 256 3.88 -26.16 -23.30
C SER A 256 4.47 -25.79 -21.94
N TRP A 257 3.87 -26.30 -20.87
CA TRP A 257 4.37 -26.16 -19.49
C TRP A 257 5.77 -26.75 -19.25
N VAL A 258 6.26 -27.51 -20.23
CA VAL A 258 7.65 -27.87 -20.38
C VAL A 258 8.15 -27.27 -21.70
N ALA A 259 9.03 -26.29 -21.58
CA ALA A 259 10.01 -25.98 -22.62
C ALA A 259 11.15 -27.01 -22.52
N GLU A 260 11.71 -27.41 -23.66
CA GLU A 260 13.01 -28.10 -23.67
C GLU A 260 14.06 -27.14 -23.11
N GLY A 261 14.65 -27.49 -21.97
CA GLY A 261 15.61 -26.64 -21.29
C GLY A 261 16.97 -26.69 -21.98
N ASP A 262 17.56 -25.52 -22.23
CA ASP A 262 18.90 -25.43 -22.80
C ASP A 262 19.96 -25.81 -21.74
N LEU A 263 20.67 -26.91 -21.99
CA LEU A 263 21.78 -27.41 -21.17
C LEU A 263 23.00 -26.47 -21.19
N ALA A 264 23.28 -25.81 -22.32
CA ALA A 264 24.39 -24.86 -22.40
C ALA A 264 24.10 -23.63 -21.53
N LYS A 265 22.89 -23.08 -21.64
CA LYS A 265 22.41 -22.00 -20.75
C LYS A 265 22.42 -22.42 -19.28
N MET A 266 21.96 -23.63 -18.96
CA MET A 266 22.00 -24.15 -17.59
C MET A 266 23.45 -24.23 -17.05
N LEU A 267 24.41 -24.67 -17.86
CA LEU A 267 25.82 -24.71 -17.47
C LEU A 267 26.44 -23.30 -17.30
N GLU A 268 25.95 -22.29 -18.04
CA GLU A 268 26.30 -20.89 -17.84
C GLU A 268 25.72 -20.32 -16.53
N THR A 269 24.42 -20.51 -16.28
CA THR A 269 23.73 -20.05 -15.06
C THR A 269 24.32 -20.66 -13.78
N PHE A 270 24.81 -21.90 -13.85
CA PHE A 270 25.45 -22.61 -12.73
C PHE A 270 26.99 -22.59 -12.80
N SER A 271 27.60 -21.69 -13.56
CA SER A 271 29.07 -21.61 -13.72
C SER A 271 29.86 -21.31 -12.43
N GLU A 272 29.24 -20.70 -11.41
CA GLU A 272 29.83 -20.52 -10.06
C GLU A 272 29.84 -21.82 -9.22
N PHE A 273 29.17 -22.89 -9.66
CA PHE A 273 29.05 -24.14 -8.91
C PHE A 273 30.21 -25.10 -9.27
N PRO A 274 30.63 -25.99 -8.35
CA PRO A 274 31.74 -26.91 -8.57
C PRO A 274 31.51 -27.79 -9.80
N THR A 275 32.57 -28.02 -10.55
CA THR A 275 32.54 -28.86 -11.77
C THR A 275 32.03 -30.28 -11.51
N TRP A 276 32.20 -30.81 -10.30
CA TRP A 276 31.68 -32.13 -9.93
C TRP A 276 30.16 -32.18 -9.79
N VAL A 277 29.50 -31.03 -9.56
CA VAL A 277 28.03 -30.90 -9.61
C VAL A 277 27.59 -30.66 -11.05
N THR A 278 28.13 -29.63 -11.72
CA THR A 278 27.62 -29.20 -13.03
C THR A 278 27.81 -30.24 -14.14
N LYS A 279 28.85 -31.09 -14.04
CA LYS A 279 29.03 -32.26 -14.93
C LYS A 279 27.82 -33.19 -15.01
N ILE A 280 27.02 -33.31 -13.94
CA ILE A 280 25.94 -34.32 -13.89
C ILE A 280 24.74 -33.93 -14.76
N PHE A 281 24.54 -32.64 -15.04
CA PHE A 281 23.36 -32.15 -15.78
C PHE A 281 23.25 -32.74 -17.19
N LYS A 282 24.38 -33.05 -17.85
CA LYS A 282 24.44 -33.67 -19.18
C LYS A 282 23.85 -35.08 -19.25
N HIS A 283 23.65 -35.74 -18.11
CA HIS A 283 23.17 -37.13 -18.01
C HIS A 283 21.63 -37.24 -17.96
N SER A 284 20.90 -36.12 -18.00
CA SER A 284 19.45 -36.09 -18.11
C SER A 284 19.05 -35.83 -19.57
N PRO A 285 18.49 -36.81 -20.31
CA PRO A 285 18.04 -36.59 -21.68
C PRO A 285 16.80 -35.70 -21.75
N ASP A 286 15.92 -35.79 -20.74
CA ASP A 286 14.69 -35.00 -20.63
C ASP A 286 14.92 -33.78 -19.72
N LEU A 287 15.69 -32.78 -20.18
CA LEU A 287 15.88 -31.51 -19.46
C LEU A 287 14.65 -30.61 -19.67
N GLY A 288 13.83 -30.44 -18.64
CA GLY A 288 12.61 -29.62 -18.72
C GLY A 288 12.72 -28.32 -17.91
N LEU A 289 12.43 -27.18 -18.52
CA LEU A 289 12.34 -25.87 -17.84
C LEU A 289 10.87 -25.53 -17.56
N TRP A 290 10.59 -25.13 -16.32
CA TRP A 290 9.25 -24.78 -15.83
C TRP A 290 9.26 -23.36 -15.23
N GLN A 291 8.44 -22.45 -15.78
CA GLN A 291 8.20 -21.14 -15.15
C GLN A 291 7.40 -21.35 -13.85
N LEU A 292 7.88 -20.83 -12.72
CA LEU A 292 7.19 -20.99 -11.44
C LEU A 292 6.10 -19.93 -11.29
N ARG A 293 4.88 -20.40 -11.05
CA ARG A 293 3.69 -19.59 -10.80
C ARG A 293 3.02 -19.99 -9.50
N ASP A 294 2.36 -19.05 -8.85
CA ASP A 294 1.51 -19.30 -7.69
C ASP A 294 0.20 -18.48 -7.76
N LEU A 295 -0.59 -18.54 -6.69
CA LEU A 295 -1.80 -17.73 -6.50
C LEU A 295 -1.65 -16.88 -5.24
N ASP A 296 -2.36 -15.76 -5.16
CA ASP A 296 -2.65 -15.13 -3.88
C ASP A 296 -3.70 -15.94 -3.09
N PRO A 297 -3.74 -15.83 -1.75
CA PRO A 297 -4.76 -16.46 -0.92
C PRO A 297 -6.18 -16.13 -1.39
N LEU A 298 -6.90 -17.14 -1.91
CA LEU A 298 -8.26 -16.96 -2.39
C LEU A 298 -9.21 -16.79 -1.19
N GLY A 299 -9.85 -15.63 -1.06
CA GLY A 299 -10.79 -15.33 0.04
C GLY A 299 -12.07 -16.18 0.09
N LYS A 300 -12.23 -17.13 -0.84
CA LYS A 300 -13.39 -18.02 -0.97
C LYS A 300 -12.98 -19.25 -1.80
N TRP A 301 -13.25 -20.46 -1.31
CA TRP A 301 -12.95 -21.72 -2.02
C TRP A 301 -14.20 -22.45 -2.53
N HIS A 302 -15.41 -21.96 -2.23
CA HIS A 302 -16.66 -22.65 -2.57
C HIS A 302 -17.74 -21.73 -3.11
N HIS A 303 -18.61 -22.28 -3.97
CA HIS A 303 -19.85 -21.64 -4.40
C HIS A 303 -20.87 -22.70 -4.81
N GLY A 304 -22.11 -22.58 -4.35
CA GLY A 304 -23.17 -23.54 -4.65
C GLY A 304 -22.82 -24.97 -4.24
N ARG A 305 -22.70 -25.88 -5.20
CA ARG A 305 -22.31 -27.29 -5.03
C ARG A 305 -20.82 -27.55 -5.30
N VAL A 306 -20.02 -26.51 -5.56
CA VAL A 306 -18.60 -26.61 -5.97
C VAL A 306 -17.67 -26.18 -4.83
N ILE A 307 -16.62 -26.95 -4.57
CA ILE A 307 -15.49 -26.58 -3.71
C ILE A 307 -14.14 -26.83 -4.41
N LEU A 308 -13.17 -25.94 -4.23
CA LEU A 308 -11.81 -26.02 -4.77
C LEU A 308 -10.83 -26.64 -3.77
N ILE A 309 -9.86 -27.43 -4.24
CA ILE A 309 -8.79 -28.03 -3.42
C ILE A 309 -7.42 -28.05 -4.13
N GLY A 310 -6.35 -28.19 -3.36
CA GLY A 310 -4.97 -28.24 -3.85
C GLY A 310 -4.60 -27.00 -4.67
N ASP A 311 -3.82 -27.20 -5.74
CA ASP A 311 -3.37 -26.12 -6.62
C ASP A 311 -4.53 -25.33 -7.29
N ALA A 312 -5.77 -25.83 -7.31
CA ALA A 312 -6.93 -25.05 -7.76
C ALA A 312 -7.29 -23.93 -6.78
N ALA A 313 -7.03 -24.14 -5.48
CA ALA A 313 -7.37 -23.24 -4.37
C ALA A 313 -6.17 -22.47 -3.80
N HIS A 314 -4.98 -23.07 -3.75
CA HIS A 314 -3.82 -22.51 -3.02
C HIS A 314 -2.45 -22.90 -3.62
N ALA A 315 -2.36 -22.94 -4.96
CA ALA A 315 -1.08 -23.18 -5.64
C ALA A 315 0.06 -22.31 -5.07
N MET A 316 1.21 -22.94 -4.84
CA MET A 316 2.32 -22.36 -4.07
C MET A 316 3.68 -22.76 -4.63
N LEU A 317 4.68 -21.92 -4.37
CA LEU A 317 6.07 -22.18 -4.74
C LEU A 317 6.60 -23.50 -4.13
N PRO A 318 7.40 -24.29 -4.88
CA PRO A 318 7.85 -25.62 -4.44
C PRO A 318 8.95 -25.60 -3.36
N THR A 319 9.31 -24.43 -2.84
CA THR A 319 10.44 -24.18 -1.93
C THR A 319 10.38 -24.96 -0.60
N GLN A 320 9.19 -25.41 -0.21
CA GLN A 320 8.95 -26.24 0.99
C GLN A 320 8.53 -27.69 0.70
N GLY A 321 8.23 -28.03 -0.56
CA GLY A 321 7.66 -29.33 -0.93
C GLY A 321 6.27 -29.63 -0.35
N GLN A 322 5.48 -28.61 0.03
CA GLN A 322 4.20 -28.79 0.76
C GLN A 322 2.93 -28.88 -0.10
N GLY A 323 2.92 -28.46 -1.37
CA GLY A 323 1.67 -28.37 -2.16
C GLY A 323 0.88 -29.69 -2.24
N ALA A 324 1.57 -30.81 -2.48
CA ALA A 324 0.92 -32.14 -2.48
C ALA A 324 0.45 -32.57 -1.08
N SER A 325 1.18 -32.19 -0.01
CA SER A 325 0.75 -32.44 1.36
C SER A 325 -0.51 -31.65 1.72
N GLN A 326 -0.60 -30.39 1.30
CA GLN A 326 -1.77 -29.54 1.54
C GLN A 326 -2.99 -30.05 0.78
N ALA A 327 -2.82 -30.53 -0.45
CA ALA A 327 -3.88 -31.23 -1.18
C ALA A 327 -4.37 -32.54 -0.50
N ILE A 328 -3.50 -33.23 0.24
CA ILE A 328 -3.86 -34.39 1.06
C ILE A 328 -4.61 -33.96 2.33
N GLU A 329 -4.21 -32.86 2.97
CA GLU A 329 -4.96 -32.28 4.11
C GLU A 329 -6.35 -31.77 3.69
N ASP A 330 -6.50 -31.19 2.49
CA ASP A 330 -7.82 -30.79 1.96
C ASP A 330 -8.72 -32.02 1.73
N ALA A 331 -8.16 -33.09 1.14
CA ALA A 331 -8.85 -34.33 0.91
C ALA A 331 -9.25 -35.03 2.23
N GLU A 332 -8.39 -34.99 3.25
CA GLU A 332 -8.71 -35.49 4.58
C GLU A 332 -9.85 -34.68 5.22
N ALA A 333 -9.79 -33.35 5.18
CA ALA A 333 -10.86 -32.50 5.67
C ALA A 333 -12.20 -32.80 4.97
N LEU A 334 -12.21 -32.95 3.64
CA LEU A 334 -13.37 -33.42 2.89
C LEU A 334 -13.88 -34.79 3.41
N GLY A 335 -13.00 -35.78 3.54
CA GLY A 335 -13.34 -37.10 4.06
C GLY A 335 -13.87 -37.09 5.50
N SER A 336 -13.39 -36.17 6.34
CA SER A 336 -13.85 -36.02 7.72
C SER A 336 -15.19 -35.29 7.82
N PHE A 337 -15.36 -34.14 7.15
CA PHE A 337 -16.60 -33.37 7.21
C PHE A 337 -17.77 -34.06 6.50
N PHE A 338 -17.51 -34.86 5.45
CA PHE A 338 -18.53 -35.70 4.82
C PHE A 338 -18.67 -37.10 5.46
N ARG A 339 -17.90 -37.46 6.50
CA ARG A 339 -17.80 -38.87 6.99
C ARG A 339 -19.16 -39.55 7.20
N ASP A 340 -20.06 -38.88 7.91
CA ASP A 340 -21.36 -39.45 8.31
C ASP A 340 -22.51 -39.18 7.30
N ILE A 341 -22.20 -38.59 6.13
CA ILE A 341 -23.19 -38.15 5.13
C ILE A 341 -23.39 -39.23 4.05
N CYS A 342 -24.41 -40.08 4.23
CA CYS A 342 -24.69 -41.22 3.33
C CYS A 342 -25.58 -40.87 2.12
N ASP A 343 -26.37 -39.81 2.20
CA ASP A 343 -27.32 -39.35 1.19
C ASP A 343 -26.91 -37.95 0.68
N PRO A 344 -27.37 -37.51 -0.51
CA PRO A 344 -27.16 -36.15 -0.99
C PRO A 344 -27.61 -35.09 0.03
N PRO A 345 -26.70 -34.26 0.58
CA PRO A 345 -27.08 -33.19 1.49
C PRO A 345 -27.84 -32.05 0.76
N PRO A 346 -28.79 -31.38 1.46
CA PRO A 346 -29.37 -30.11 1.04
C PRO A 346 -28.32 -29.04 0.69
N PHE A 347 -28.74 -28.06 -0.11
CA PHE A 347 -27.87 -26.95 -0.54
C PHE A 347 -27.36 -26.09 0.64
N GLU A 348 -28.22 -25.86 1.64
CA GLU A 348 -27.89 -25.10 2.85
C GLU A 348 -26.82 -25.83 3.69
N ASP A 349 -27.01 -27.14 3.90
CA ASP A 349 -26.04 -28.00 4.61
C ASP A 349 -24.70 -28.05 3.86
N LEU A 350 -24.70 -28.17 2.52
CA LEU A 350 -23.48 -28.12 1.71
C LEU A 350 -22.72 -26.81 1.90
N SER A 351 -23.42 -25.67 1.88
CA SER A 351 -22.79 -24.36 2.05
C SER A 351 -22.12 -24.23 3.43
N GLN A 352 -22.75 -24.75 4.49
CA GLN A 352 -22.16 -24.77 5.83
C GLN A 352 -20.99 -25.76 5.93
N ILE A 353 -21.08 -26.95 5.31
CA ILE A 353 -19.98 -27.93 5.26
C ILE A 353 -18.76 -27.34 4.57
N PHE A 354 -18.94 -26.71 3.40
CA PHE A 354 -17.86 -26.05 2.68
C PHE A 354 -17.26 -24.88 3.46
N GLN A 355 -18.08 -24.10 4.18
CA GLN A 355 -17.60 -23.03 5.03
C GLN A 355 -16.74 -23.55 6.18
N ASN A 356 -17.14 -24.65 6.83
CA ASN A 356 -16.36 -25.29 7.88
C ASN A 356 -15.01 -25.83 7.36
N ILE A 357 -15.01 -26.42 6.15
CA ILE A 357 -13.78 -26.87 5.47
C ILE A 357 -12.88 -25.67 5.15
N PHE A 358 -13.44 -24.58 4.62
CA PHE A 358 -12.69 -23.36 4.31
C PHE A 358 -12.05 -22.77 5.57
N GLU A 359 -12.79 -22.60 6.66
CA GLU A 359 -12.24 -22.06 7.92
C GLU A 359 -11.12 -22.94 8.51
N ALA A 360 -11.25 -24.27 8.43
CA ALA A 360 -10.24 -25.22 8.90
C ALA A 360 -8.98 -25.31 8.02
N ARG A 361 -9.07 -24.90 6.74
CA ARG A 361 -8.00 -25.08 5.74
C ARG A 361 -7.35 -23.78 5.26
N TYR A 362 -8.12 -22.69 5.14
CA TYR A 362 -7.70 -21.43 4.53
C TYR A 362 -6.50 -20.81 5.24
N SER A 363 -6.58 -20.65 6.56
CA SER A 363 -5.51 -20.05 7.37
C SER A 363 -4.19 -20.84 7.21
N ARG A 364 -4.27 -22.17 7.22
CA ARG A 364 -3.13 -23.08 7.13
C ARG A 364 -2.48 -23.10 5.74
N ALA A 365 -3.28 -23.25 4.68
CA ALA A 365 -2.77 -23.24 3.32
C ALA A 365 -2.17 -21.87 2.95
N SER A 366 -2.86 -20.77 3.29
CA SER A 366 -2.41 -19.41 2.99
C SER A 366 -1.13 -19.01 3.74
N LEU A 367 -0.95 -19.49 4.98
CA LEU A 367 0.29 -19.30 5.73
C LEU A 367 1.45 -20.03 5.05
N ILE A 368 1.29 -21.31 4.70
CA ILE A 368 2.32 -22.11 4.02
C ILE A 368 2.64 -21.55 2.63
N GLN A 369 1.65 -21.07 1.88
CA GLN A 369 1.82 -20.35 0.61
C GLN A 369 2.66 -19.07 0.80
N THR A 370 2.36 -18.26 1.82
CA THR A 370 3.10 -17.04 2.16
C THR A 370 4.58 -17.32 2.52
N TYR A 371 4.85 -18.33 3.36
CA TYR A 371 6.24 -18.72 3.67
C TYR A 371 6.97 -19.27 2.44
N SER A 372 6.26 -19.93 1.52
CA SER A 372 6.88 -20.47 0.29
C SER A 372 7.39 -19.35 -0.62
N ARG A 373 6.71 -18.20 -0.62
CA ARG A 373 7.15 -16.95 -1.26
C ARG A 373 8.34 -16.31 -0.54
N GLU A 374 8.35 -16.26 0.79
CA GLU A 374 9.52 -15.74 1.52
C GLU A 374 10.77 -16.62 1.37
N ALA A 375 10.61 -17.95 1.42
CA ALA A 375 11.68 -18.92 1.20
C ALA A 375 12.23 -18.95 -0.24
N ALA A 376 11.63 -18.18 -1.15
CA ALA A 376 12.05 -17.96 -2.52
C ALA A 376 12.80 -16.62 -2.73
N LYS A 377 12.71 -15.66 -1.80
CA LYS A 377 13.45 -14.38 -1.90
C LYS A 377 14.98 -14.63 -1.83
N PRO A 378 15.81 -13.96 -2.66
CA PRO A 378 17.26 -13.99 -2.53
C PRO A 378 17.73 -13.52 -1.14
N ALA A 379 18.76 -14.16 -0.59
CA ALA A 379 19.29 -13.81 0.74
C ALA A 379 19.88 -12.38 0.85
N THR A 380 20.13 -11.73 -0.29
CA THR A 380 20.62 -10.35 -0.42
C THR A 380 19.53 -9.35 -0.81
N ALA A 381 18.25 -9.74 -0.82
CA ALA A 381 17.15 -8.81 -1.03
C ALA A 381 17.15 -7.73 0.07
N LYS A 382 17.22 -6.45 -0.31
CA LYS A 382 17.24 -5.30 0.64
C LYS A 382 15.91 -5.07 1.36
N ASP A 383 14.90 -5.85 1.03
CA ASP A 383 13.60 -5.87 1.69
C ASP A 383 13.70 -6.66 3.01
N ASN A 384 14.03 -5.95 4.09
CA ASN A 384 14.04 -6.50 5.44
C ASN A 384 12.64 -6.90 5.95
N SER A 385 11.55 -6.71 5.18
CA SER A 385 10.24 -7.29 5.52
C SER A 385 10.21 -8.79 5.25
N ARG A 386 10.72 -9.54 6.24
CA ARG A 386 10.04 -10.77 6.65
C ARG A 386 8.71 -10.34 7.28
N LYS A 387 7.60 -10.56 6.57
CA LYS A 387 6.24 -10.39 7.11
C LYS A 387 5.90 -11.51 8.10
N VAL A 388 6.75 -12.54 8.15
CA VAL A 388 6.68 -13.72 9.00
C VAL A 388 7.43 -13.51 10.32
N THR A 389 6.75 -13.73 11.43
CA THR A 389 7.23 -13.50 12.81
C THR A 389 7.53 -14.77 13.62
N MET A 390 7.12 -15.95 13.12
CA MET A 390 7.28 -17.24 13.79
C MET A 390 8.74 -17.71 13.82
N ARG A 391 9.12 -18.46 14.85
CA ARG A 391 10.47 -19.03 14.97
C ARG A 391 10.63 -20.27 14.07
N PRO A 392 11.84 -20.60 13.58
CA PRO A 392 12.02 -21.70 12.61
C PRO A 392 11.63 -23.09 13.14
N ASP A 393 11.70 -23.30 14.45
CA ASP A 393 11.25 -24.50 15.16
C ASP A 393 9.71 -24.58 15.18
N GLU A 394 9.04 -23.52 15.64
CA GLU A 394 7.57 -23.40 15.61
C GLU A 394 7.01 -23.62 14.19
N PHE A 395 7.70 -23.10 13.17
CA PHE A 395 7.28 -23.30 11.79
C PHE A 395 7.51 -24.73 11.27
N MET A 396 8.55 -25.42 11.70
CA MET A 396 8.76 -26.84 11.34
C MET A 396 7.66 -27.71 11.96
N ASP A 397 7.33 -27.46 13.23
CA ASP A 397 6.20 -28.09 13.91
C ASP A 397 4.89 -27.82 13.16
N TYR A 398 4.62 -26.57 12.80
CA TYR A 398 3.44 -26.20 12.00
C TYR A 398 3.40 -26.94 10.65
N ASN A 399 4.53 -27.04 9.95
CA ASN A 399 4.60 -27.75 8.68
C ASN A 399 4.27 -29.24 8.82
N CYS A 400 4.81 -29.90 9.85
CA CYS A 400 4.74 -31.35 10.03
C CYS A 400 3.51 -31.82 10.83
N MET A 401 2.80 -30.92 11.52
CA MET A 401 1.65 -31.26 12.36
C MET A 401 0.31 -30.81 11.76
N TYR A 402 -0.56 -31.79 11.50
CA TYR A 402 -1.98 -31.62 11.20
C TYR A 402 -2.79 -32.79 11.78
N ARG A 403 -3.86 -32.52 12.56
CA ARG A 403 -4.62 -33.56 13.29
C ARG A 403 -6.13 -33.50 13.00
N ALA A 404 -6.54 -34.24 11.97
CA ALA A 404 -7.92 -34.61 11.61
C ALA A 404 -8.94 -34.65 12.76
N ARG A 405 -8.61 -35.34 13.86
CA ARG A 405 -9.54 -35.69 14.95
C ARG A 405 -9.95 -34.51 15.86
N HIS A 406 -9.53 -33.29 15.56
CA HIS A 406 -10.02 -32.06 16.19
C HIS A 406 -11.06 -31.30 15.34
N LEU A 407 -11.35 -31.76 14.12
CA LEU A 407 -12.38 -31.21 13.23
C LEU A 407 -13.82 -31.65 13.59
N ASP A 408 -14.01 -32.53 14.58
CA ASP A 408 -15.33 -33.01 14.98
C ASP A 408 -16.24 -31.85 15.42
N SER A 409 -17.46 -31.84 14.88
CA SER A 409 -18.48 -30.77 14.99
C SER A 409 -19.03 -30.47 16.40
N ARG A 410 -18.38 -31.02 17.43
CA ARG A 410 -18.70 -30.84 18.86
C ARG A 410 -17.48 -30.54 19.74
N GLY A 411 -16.27 -30.38 19.16
CA GLY A 411 -15.02 -30.52 19.93
C GLY A 411 -13.82 -29.67 19.53
N TYR A 412 -13.96 -28.60 18.73
CA TYR A 412 -12.83 -27.72 18.41
C TYR A 412 -12.31 -27.02 19.68
N SER A 413 -11.12 -27.40 20.16
CA SER A 413 -10.67 -27.02 21.51
C SER A 413 -10.16 -25.57 21.57
N ILE A 414 -10.47 -24.88 22.68
CA ILE A 414 -10.23 -23.44 22.86
C ILE A 414 -8.75 -23.05 22.81
N ARG A 415 -7.81 -23.98 23.02
CA ARG A 415 -6.36 -23.69 23.01
C ARG A 415 -5.85 -23.23 21.65
N GLU A 416 -6.18 -23.95 20.58
CA GLU A 416 -5.77 -23.55 19.22
C GLU A 416 -6.40 -22.20 18.83
N LYS A 417 -7.59 -21.85 19.35
CA LYS A 417 -8.14 -20.50 19.19
C LYS A 417 -7.33 -19.43 19.93
N GLN A 418 -6.76 -19.67 21.11
CA GLN A 418 -5.95 -18.64 21.76
C GLN A 418 -4.62 -18.40 21.05
N GLU A 419 -3.90 -19.46 20.65
CA GLU A 419 -2.64 -19.31 19.92
C GLU A 419 -2.89 -18.79 18.50
N ALA A 420 -3.83 -19.37 17.73
CA ALA A 420 -4.14 -18.90 16.39
C ALA A 420 -4.77 -17.49 16.38
N SER A 421 -5.71 -17.14 17.27
CA SER A 421 -6.24 -15.77 17.30
C SER A 421 -5.22 -14.75 17.80
N SER A 422 -4.24 -15.11 18.64
CA SER A 422 -3.13 -14.19 18.98
C SER A 422 -2.27 -13.82 17.75
N LEU A 423 -2.22 -14.68 16.73
CA LEU A 423 -1.52 -14.46 15.47
C LEU A 423 -2.44 -13.92 14.35
N ILE A 424 -3.73 -14.26 14.36
CA ILE A 424 -4.71 -13.96 13.30
C ILE A 424 -5.48 -12.66 13.59
N VAL A 425 -5.60 -12.18 14.83
CA VAL A 425 -6.10 -10.82 15.12
C VAL A 425 -5.16 -9.74 14.54
N GLY A 426 -3.92 -10.09 14.18
CA GLY A 426 -3.05 -9.26 13.35
C GLY A 426 -3.38 -9.22 11.85
N GLN A 427 -4.29 -10.06 11.35
CA GLN A 427 -4.57 -10.23 9.90
C GLN A 427 -6.04 -10.33 9.50
N ILE A 428 -6.98 -10.66 10.41
CA ILE A 428 -8.44 -10.69 10.13
C ILE A 428 -9.19 -9.78 11.13
N GLU A 429 -8.79 -8.52 11.17
CA GLU A 429 -9.71 -7.40 11.44
C GLU A 429 -9.84 -6.57 10.15
N MET A 430 -10.56 -7.12 9.17
CA MET A 430 -11.03 -6.40 7.98
C MET A 430 -12.32 -6.99 7.36
N SER A 431 -13.20 -7.54 8.18
CA SER A 431 -14.57 -7.90 7.78
C SER A 431 -15.52 -7.94 8.98
N GLU A 432 -16.19 -6.81 9.20
CA GLU A 432 -17.49 -6.59 9.89
C GLU A 432 -17.80 -7.28 11.25
N SER A 433 -18.21 -6.43 12.21
CA SER A 433 -18.99 -6.83 13.38
C SER A 433 -20.48 -6.96 13.06
N ILE A 434 -21.22 -7.78 13.82
CA ILE A 434 -22.25 -7.31 14.79
C ILE A 434 -22.74 -8.46 15.69
N SER A 435 -23.00 -8.14 16.97
CA SER A 435 -23.26 -9.10 18.05
C SER A 435 -24.71 -9.61 18.14
N VAL A 436 -24.92 -10.88 18.51
CA VAL A 436 -26.19 -11.38 19.07
C VAL A 436 -26.00 -12.41 20.21
N ARG A 437 -26.60 -12.09 21.38
CA ARG A 437 -26.89 -12.93 22.58
C ARG A 437 -25.70 -13.50 23.38
N ARG A 438 -25.64 -13.37 24.72
CA ARG A 438 -26.58 -13.66 25.84
C ARG A 438 -26.76 -15.17 26.18
N VAL A 439 -26.08 -15.57 27.26
CA VAL A 439 -26.66 -15.98 28.56
C VAL A 439 -27.22 -17.41 28.75
N ILE A 440 -26.88 -17.96 29.93
CA ILE A 440 -27.47 -19.10 30.68
C ILE A 440 -27.13 -20.54 30.21
N VAL A 441 -26.93 -21.56 31.08
CA VAL A 441 -26.39 -21.64 32.47
C VAL A 441 -26.19 -23.13 32.87
N ASP A 442 -25.56 -23.39 34.02
CA ASP A 442 -25.57 -24.66 34.80
C ASP A 442 -24.91 -25.93 34.22
N SER A 443 -24.41 -26.88 35.03
CA SER A 443 -23.98 -26.87 36.45
C SER A 443 -23.24 -28.18 36.85
N ILE A 444 -22.88 -28.30 38.14
CA ILE A 444 -22.60 -29.52 38.93
C ILE A 444 -21.19 -30.16 38.82
N ASP A 445 -20.44 -29.98 39.91
CA ASP A 445 -19.63 -30.95 40.70
C ASP A 445 -18.84 -32.09 39.99
N ALA A 446 -17.60 -32.39 40.36
CA ALA A 446 -17.19 -32.63 41.75
C ALA A 446 -15.66 -32.57 41.99
N THR A 447 -15.28 -32.46 43.26
CA THR A 447 -13.96 -32.89 43.78
C THR A 447 -14.15 -34.17 44.62
N PRO A 448 -13.08 -34.95 44.90
CA PRO A 448 -12.34 -34.70 46.15
C PRO A 448 -10.86 -35.15 46.18
N SER A 449 -10.08 -34.55 47.11
CA SER A 449 -9.05 -35.23 47.96
C SER A 449 -7.84 -35.98 47.34
N SER A 450 -6.76 -36.30 48.07
CA SER A 450 -5.99 -35.60 49.13
C SER A 450 -4.70 -36.40 49.43
N ALA A 451 -3.61 -35.74 49.85
CA ALA A 451 -2.49 -36.40 50.56
C ALA A 451 -1.63 -35.38 51.32
N HIS A 452 -1.22 -35.71 52.55
CA HIS A 452 -0.30 -34.92 53.37
C HIS A 452 1.08 -35.58 53.48
N SER A 453 2.12 -34.78 53.75
CA SER A 453 3.16 -35.08 54.76
C SER A 453 3.88 -33.78 55.17
N THR A 454 4.62 -33.80 56.29
CA THR A 454 5.01 -32.60 57.07
C THR A 454 6.39 -32.75 57.75
N PHE A 455 6.86 -31.69 58.43
CA PHE A 455 8.14 -31.56 59.18
C PHE A 455 9.42 -31.43 58.31
N GLY A 456 10.51 -30.75 58.70
CA GLY A 456 10.80 -29.89 59.88
C GLY A 456 12.22 -30.12 60.46
N GLY A 457 13.00 -29.13 60.94
CA GLY A 457 12.86 -27.66 60.99
C GLY A 457 13.89 -26.99 61.94
N ALA A 458 13.71 -25.68 62.21
CA ALA A 458 14.28 -24.85 63.30
C ALA A 458 15.72 -24.25 63.26
N SER A 459 15.77 -22.92 63.53
CA SER A 459 16.62 -22.17 64.49
C SER A 459 18.02 -21.56 64.16
N GLY A 460 18.07 -20.22 64.28
CA GLY A 460 19.15 -19.41 64.90
C GLY A 460 20.33 -18.89 64.04
N SER A 461 21.05 -17.81 64.40
CA SER A 461 20.74 -16.60 65.22
C SER A 461 21.90 -15.58 65.19
N ALA A 462 21.59 -14.30 65.50
CA ALA A 462 22.51 -13.16 65.78
C ALA A 462 23.29 -12.50 64.60
N SER A 463 23.80 -11.26 64.68
CA SER A 463 23.20 -9.91 64.96
C SER A 463 24.26 -8.88 65.42
N PHE A 464 24.40 -7.73 64.74
CA PHE A 464 24.98 -6.42 65.16
C PHE A 464 24.85 -5.50 63.91
N SER A 465 24.17 -4.34 63.82
CA SER A 465 24.02 -3.10 64.65
C SER A 465 25.27 -2.21 64.64
N ALA A 466 25.21 -0.86 64.59
CA ALA A 466 24.13 0.16 64.46
C ALA A 466 24.70 1.42 63.72
N ASN A 467 24.03 2.53 63.37
CA ASN A 467 22.70 3.13 63.67
C ASN A 467 21.97 3.45 62.33
N GLY A 468 21.10 4.45 62.07
CA GLY A 468 20.53 5.61 62.81
C GLY A 468 21.04 6.99 62.31
N ASP A 469 20.26 8.09 62.29
CA ASP A 469 18.86 8.28 62.72
C ASP A 469 18.10 9.51 62.13
N ILE A 470 16.79 9.29 61.86
CA ILE A 470 15.58 10.14 62.09
C ILE A 470 15.46 11.57 61.51
N TYR A 471 14.45 11.80 60.64
CA TYR A 471 13.18 12.56 60.86
C TYR A 471 12.33 12.47 59.55
N GLU A 472 11.14 11.84 59.49
CA GLU A 472 9.78 12.30 59.91
C GLU A 472 9.29 13.58 59.18
N THR A 473 8.06 13.70 58.65
CA THR A 473 6.87 12.79 58.51
C THR A 473 5.96 13.32 57.38
N SER A 474 5.10 12.50 56.75
CA SER A 474 3.61 12.53 56.91
C SER A 474 2.89 11.45 56.07
N LEU A 475 1.68 11.05 56.47
CA LEU A 475 0.79 10.12 55.75
C LEU A 475 0.00 10.89 54.64
N THR A 476 -0.68 10.30 53.64
CA THR A 476 -1.76 9.29 53.71
C THR A 476 -2.02 8.53 52.40
N SER A 477 -2.61 7.33 52.54
CA SER A 477 -3.47 6.64 51.55
C SER A 477 -3.00 6.56 50.09
N GLN A 478 -2.24 5.50 49.76
CA GLN A 478 -2.41 4.87 48.45
C GLN A 478 -3.63 3.95 48.52
N ALA A 479 -4.52 4.06 47.53
CA ALA A 479 -5.54 3.07 47.24
C ALA A 479 -5.25 2.54 45.83
N ASP A 480 -5.14 1.22 45.68
CA ASP A 480 -4.99 0.60 44.37
C ASP A 480 -6.26 0.85 43.55
N LEU A 481 -6.10 1.39 42.35
CA LEU A 481 -7.15 1.49 41.35
C LEU A 481 -6.74 0.64 40.14
N SER A 482 -7.46 -0.45 39.92
CA SER A 482 -7.25 -1.38 38.81
C SER A 482 -7.70 -0.80 37.48
N LEU A 483 -7.35 -1.49 36.39
CA LEU A 483 -7.60 -1.06 35.01
C LEU A 483 -9.09 -1.15 34.57
N ASP A 484 -10.03 -1.26 35.51
CA ASP A 484 -11.45 -1.56 35.27
C ASP A 484 -12.35 -0.31 35.22
N SER A 485 -11.83 0.89 35.53
CA SER A 485 -12.65 2.04 35.91
C SER A 485 -13.15 2.95 34.77
N PHE A 486 -13.25 2.48 33.52
CA PHE A 486 -13.72 3.29 32.38
C PHE A 486 -14.62 2.53 31.36
N ILE A 487 -15.67 1.87 31.86
CA ILE A 487 -16.84 1.49 31.05
C ILE A 487 -18.11 2.04 31.72
N PRO A 488 -18.99 2.79 31.02
CA PRO A 488 -20.24 3.28 31.61
C PRO A 488 -21.22 2.13 31.93
N SER A 489 -21.32 1.77 33.21
CA SER A 489 -22.33 0.84 33.71
C SER A 489 -23.73 1.46 33.60
N ARG A 490 -24.61 0.84 32.82
CA ARG A 490 -26.00 1.29 32.63
C ARG A 490 -26.94 0.47 33.51
N GLU A 491 -27.38 1.05 34.62
CA GLU A 491 -28.31 0.39 35.55
C GLU A 491 -29.68 0.13 34.89
N MET A 492 -30.37 -0.90 35.38
CA MET A 492 -31.73 -1.27 34.95
C MET A 492 -32.75 -0.86 36.00
N ASP A 493 -33.63 0.07 35.66
CA ASP A 493 -34.91 0.23 36.35
C ASP A 493 -35.97 -0.68 35.68
N THR A 494 -36.73 -1.43 36.49
CA THR A 494 -37.59 -2.52 35.98
C THR A 494 -39.06 -2.36 36.37
N LEU A 495 -39.91 -2.05 35.39
CA LEU A 495 -41.38 -2.25 35.33
C LEU A 495 -41.82 -2.04 33.87
N SER A 496 -42.70 -2.81 33.24
CA SER A 496 -43.27 -4.14 33.55
C SER A 496 -43.84 -4.76 32.27
N ASN A 497 -44.00 -6.10 32.23
CA ASN A 497 -44.38 -6.86 31.02
C ASN A 497 -45.68 -6.41 30.33
N LEU A 498 -45.63 -6.29 29.00
CA LEU A 498 -46.74 -6.66 28.11
C LEU A 498 -46.17 -7.24 26.80
N ASN A 499 -46.69 -8.39 26.37
CA ASN A 499 -46.21 -9.12 25.20
C ASN A 499 -46.84 -8.59 23.91
N SER A 500 -46.04 -8.17 22.92
CA SER A 500 -46.27 -8.44 21.49
C SER A 500 -45.17 -7.84 20.60
N PHE A 501 -44.53 -8.68 19.79
CA PHE A 501 -43.72 -8.29 18.63
C PHE A 501 -44.27 -9.06 17.41
N PRO A 502 -45.04 -8.43 16.52
CA PRO A 502 -45.44 -9.02 15.25
C PRO A 502 -44.27 -9.06 14.26
N ALA A 503 -44.28 -10.00 13.31
CA ALA A 503 -43.24 -10.12 12.29
C ALA A 503 -43.34 -9.04 11.21
N PHE A 504 -42.20 -8.51 10.77
CA PHE A 504 -42.12 -7.51 9.68
C PHE A 504 -41.82 -8.14 8.31
N PHE A 505 -41.33 -9.38 8.25
CA PHE A 505 -40.78 -9.98 7.03
C PHE A 505 -41.77 -10.79 6.15
N GLU A 506 -43.03 -10.97 6.56
CA GLU A 506 -44.00 -11.82 5.84
C GLU A 506 -44.92 -11.07 4.83
N GLN A 507 -44.69 -9.77 4.56
CA GLN A 507 -45.62 -8.96 3.72
C GLN A 507 -45.06 -8.50 2.36
N VAL A 508 -43.90 -8.98 1.91
CA VAL A 508 -43.23 -8.48 0.68
C VAL A 508 -43.12 -9.56 -0.44
N MET A 509 -43.86 -10.67 -0.36
CA MET A 509 -43.86 -11.71 -1.41
C MET A 509 -45.28 -12.18 -1.81
N LEU A 510 -45.76 -11.60 -2.91
CA LEU A 510 -46.72 -12.20 -3.87
C LEU A 510 -48.19 -12.39 -3.35
N PRO A 511 -49.18 -12.72 -4.20
CA PRO A 511 -49.94 -11.64 -4.86
C PRO A 511 -51.48 -11.79 -4.79
N SER A 512 -52.22 -10.69 -4.91
CA SER A 512 -53.69 -10.74 -5.12
C SER A 512 -54.24 -9.48 -5.81
N LEU A 513 -55.13 -9.70 -6.79
CA LEU A 513 -55.89 -8.67 -7.50
C LEU A 513 -57.28 -8.47 -6.86
N ILE A 514 -57.73 -7.22 -6.72
CA ILE A 514 -59.14 -6.79 -6.81
C ILE A 514 -59.15 -5.27 -7.08
N GLN A 515 -60.04 -4.80 -7.95
CA GLN A 515 -60.19 -3.39 -8.31
C GLN A 515 -61.47 -2.80 -7.71
N THR A 516 -61.44 -1.53 -7.28
CA THR A 516 -62.54 -0.57 -7.46
C THR A 516 -62.02 0.88 -7.46
N ASN A 517 -62.61 1.68 -8.35
CA ASN A 517 -62.39 3.11 -8.65
C ASN A 517 -62.44 4.05 -7.40
N SER A 518 -62.01 5.32 -7.42
CA SER A 518 -61.87 6.28 -8.55
C SER A 518 -60.97 7.50 -8.24
N THR A 519 -60.30 8.06 -9.27
CA THR A 519 -59.93 9.51 -9.49
C THR A 519 -59.21 10.32 -8.40
N GLN A 520 -58.14 11.11 -8.66
CA GLN A 520 -57.36 11.40 -9.89
C GLN A 520 -56.02 12.11 -9.50
N GLU A 521 -55.12 12.32 -10.47
CA GLU A 521 -53.93 13.20 -10.50
C GLU A 521 -52.54 12.61 -10.12
N THR A 522 -51.52 13.15 -10.81
CA THR A 522 -50.06 12.87 -10.72
C THR A 522 -49.60 11.41 -10.79
N GLN A 523 -49.17 10.96 -11.98
CA GLN A 523 -48.41 9.71 -12.16
C GLN A 523 -46.91 9.93 -11.91
N GLN A 524 -46.30 9.10 -11.06
CA GLN A 524 -44.86 8.85 -11.05
C GLN A 524 -44.57 7.57 -11.86
N PRO A 525 -43.53 7.52 -12.72
CA PRO A 525 -43.09 6.28 -13.36
C PRO A 525 -42.51 5.31 -12.32
N ARG A 526 -42.58 4.00 -12.57
CA ARG A 526 -42.07 2.99 -11.64
C ARG A 526 -40.70 2.50 -12.07
N VAL A 527 -39.87 2.16 -11.08
CA VAL A 527 -38.44 1.78 -11.26
C VAL A 527 -38.22 0.58 -12.20
N PHE A 528 -39.25 -0.23 -12.45
CA PHE A 528 -39.18 -1.40 -13.34
C PHE A 528 -39.50 -1.12 -14.83
N ASP A 529 -39.87 0.11 -15.19
CA ASP A 529 -40.08 0.49 -16.60
C ASP A 529 -38.76 0.77 -17.36
N PHE A 530 -37.59 0.64 -16.69
CA PHE A 530 -36.28 1.11 -17.18
C PHE A 530 -35.31 0.03 -17.70
N MET A 531 -35.72 -1.24 -17.76
CA MET A 531 -34.93 -2.32 -18.37
C MET A 531 -35.80 -3.19 -19.28
N GLN A 532 -36.14 -2.66 -20.46
CA GLN A 532 -36.41 -3.50 -21.63
C GLN A 532 -35.10 -3.81 -22.36
N ASP A 533 -35.06 -4.97 -23.01
CA ASP A 533 -33.87 -5.51 -23.66
C ASP A 533 -33.31 -4.54 -24.70
N THR A 534 -32.06 -4.11 -24.50
CA THR A 534 -31.30 -3.31 -25.48
C THR A 534 -30.05 -4.09 -25.88
N ASP A 535 -30.23 -5.01 -26.83
CA ASP A 535 -29.12 -5.68 -27.50
C ASP A 535 -28.19 -4.65 -28.15
N PHE A 536 -26.94 -4.58 -27.71
CA PHE A 536 -25.88 -3.78 -28.35
C PHE A 536 -25.40 -4.42 -29.66
N THR A 537 -26.34 -4.69 -30.56
CA THR A 537 -26.05 -5.01 -31.96
C THR A 537 -25.58 -3.75 -32.66
N LEU A 538 -24.36 -3.78 -33.20
CA LEU A 538 -23.63 -2.60 -33.66
C LEU A 538 -24.05 -2.18 -35.09
N ALA A 539 -25.36 -1.98 -35.30
CA ALA A 539 -25.96 -1.51 -36.54
C ALA A 539 -27.18 -0.62 -36.25
N GLU A 540 -27.29 0.50 -36.97
CA GLU A 540 -28.50 1.32 -37.10
C GLU A 540 -29.09 1.91 -35.80
N HIS A 541 -28.35 2.78 -35.09
CA HIS A 541 -28.83 4.12 -34.70
C HIS A 541 -27.65 5.04 -34.34
N ASP A 542 -27.84 6.36 -34.50
CA ASP A 542 -26.78 7.34 -34.23
C ASP A 542 -26.75 7.71 -32.73
N ILE A 543 -25.64 7.38 -32.07
CA ILE A 543 -25.43 7.61 -30.64
C ILE A 543 -24.88 9.02 -30.37
N PHE A 544 -24.34 9.68 -31.39
CA PHE A 544 -23.71 10.99 -31.27
C PHE A 544 -24.65 12.07 -31.83
N GLY A 545 -25.27 12.85 -30.94
CA GLY A 545 -26.15 13.96 -31.33
C GLY A 545 -25.47 14.93 -32.31
N THR A 546 -26.26 15.55 -33.18
CA THR A 546 -25.82 16.21 -34.43
C THR A 546 -24.80 17.36 -34.31
N ASP A 547 -24.44 17.77 -33.09
CA ASP A 547 -23.39 18.77 -32.81
C ASP A 547 -22.01 18.13 -32.54
N PHE A 548 -21.89 16.80 -32.48
CA PHE A 548 -20.65 16.06 -32.17
C PHE A 548 -19.63 15.97 -33.33
N ILE A 549 -19.79 16.77 -34.39
CA ILE A 549 -18.89 16.76 -35.56
C ILE A 549 -18.19 18.12 -35.76
N PRO A 550 -17.04 18.28 -35.10
CA PRO A 550 -15.88 18.92 -35.72
C PRO A 550 -14.68 17.94 -35.79
N ASP A 551 -13.97 17.97 -36.93
CA ASP A 551 -12.67 17.30 -37.16
C ASP A 551 -12.59 15.77 -37.02
N LEU A 552 -13.68 15.03 -37.30
CA LEU A 552 -13.63 13.56 -37.51
C LEU A 552 -12.62 13.19 -38.63
N ASP A 553 -12.48 14.05 -39.64
CA ASP A 553 -11.49 13.94 -40.72
C ASP A 553 -10.03 13.85 -40.22
N ARG A 554 -9.71 14.42 -39.04
CA ARG A 554 -8.36 14.34 -38.43
C ARG A 554 -8.09 13.01 -37.72
N ILE A 555 -9.13 12.25 -37.39
CA ILE A 555 -9.00 10.96 -36.69
C ILE A 555 -8.72 9.83 -37.69
N PHE A 556 -9.17 10.00 -38.94
CA PHE A 556 -9.00 9.02 -40.03
C PHE A 556 -7.89 9.37 -41.05
N ASP A 557 -7.19 10.49 -40.89
CA ASP A 557 -6.07 10.87 -41.76
C ASP A 557 -4.88 9.89 -41.60
N PRO A 558 -4.50 9.10 -42.63
CA PRO A 558 -3.38 8.18 -42.55
C PRO A 558 -2.00 8.87 -42.59
N THR A 559 -1.96 10.20 -42.76
CA THR A 559 -0.74 10.96 -43.07
C THR A 559 -0.03 11.59 -41.87
N MET A 560 -0.37 11.18 -40.64
CA MET A 560 0.58 11.27 -39.51
C MET A 560 1.79 10.36 -39.80
N PRO A 561 2.99 10.90 -40.09
CA PRO A 561 4.14 10.05 -40.40
C PRO A 561 4.62 9.38 -39.13
N PHE A 562 4.47 8.06 -39.04
CA PHE A 562 5.16 7.26 -38.04
C PHE A 562 6.68 7.52 -38.15
N PRO A 563 7.38 7.87 -37.07
CA PRO A 563 8.82 7.67 -37.01
C PRO A 563 9.07 6.15 -36.97
N GLY A 564 9.20 5.55 -38.16
CA GLY A 564 9.51 4.13 -38.31
C GLY A 564 10.86 3.80 -37.69
N PHE A 565 11.04 2.52 -37.32
CA PHE A 565 12.34 1.98 -36.89
C PHE A 565 13.29 1.82 -38.11
N GLU A 566 13.65 2.93 -38.76
CA GLU A 566 14.69 2.96 -39.79
C GLU A 566 16.03 3.43 -39.19
N SER A 567 17.02 2.54 -39.33
CA SER A 567 18.47 2.74 -39.18
C SER A 567 18.97 4.08 -38.58
N SER A 568 19.27 4.04 -37.27
CA SER A 568 20.53 4.55 -36.71
C SER A 568 21.04 5.91 -37.23
N GLN A 569 20.34 7.00 -36.92
CA GLN A 569 21.02 8.30 -36.79
C GLN A 569 21.55 8.45 -35.36
N GLN A 570 22.85 8.70 -35.22
CA GLN A 570 23.46 9.00 -33.92
C GLN A 570 22.93 10.36 -33.41
N PRO A 571 22.71 10.53 -32.09
CA PRO A 571 22.46 11.86 -31.54
C PRO A 571 23.66 12.77 -31.83
N LEU A 572 23.38 13.91 -32.46
CA LEU A 572 24.36 14.94 -32.78
C LEU A 572 25.20 15.27 -31.54
N LEU A 573 26.51 15.45 -31.74
CA LEU A 573 27.51 15.62 -30.67
C LEU A 573 27.17 16.73 -29.67
N ASP A 574 26.39 17.72 -30.10
CA ASP A 574 25.93 18.89 -29.33
C ASP A 574 24.93 18.52 -28.21
N ASP A 575 24.02 17.56 -28.43
CA ASP A 575 23.07 17.13 -27.39
C ASP A 575 23.73 16.27 -26.31
N GLN A 576 24.74 15.46 -26.66
CA GLN A 576 25.46 14.65 -25.67
C GLN A 576 26.12 15.53 -24.61
N ASP A 577 26.84 16.57 -25.04
CA ASP A 577 27.54 17.46 -24.13
C ASP A 577 26.57 18.39 -23.37
N SER A 578 25.44 18.78 -23.99
CA SER A 578 24.37 19.52 -23.31
C SER A 578 23.64 18.68 -22.25
N ALA A 579 23.21 17.46 -22.57
CA ALA A 579 22.59 16.53 -21.62
C ALA A 579 23.51 16.18 -20.45
N ARG A 580 24.81 16.04 -20.71
CA ARG A 580 25.83 15.79 -19.68
C ARG A 580 25.98 16.95 -18.71
N ARG A 581 25.92 18.20 -19.20
CA ARG A 581 25.96 19.41 -18.35
C ARG A 581 24.67 19.56 -17.52
N ARG A 582 23.49 19.29 -18.10
CA ARG A 582 22.21 19.25 -17.37
C ARG A 582 22.27 18.23 -16.22
N ALA A 583 22.70 16.99 -16.50
CA ALA A 583 22.90 15.96 -15.49
C ALA A 583 23.92 16.34 -14.40
N ALA A 584 25.03 17.00 -14.76
CA ALA A 584 26.03 17.46 -13.78
C ALA A 584 25.51 18.58 -12.85
N ALA A 585 24.60 19.44 -13.33
CA ALA A 585 23.89 20.40 -12.49
C ALA A 585 22.90 19.68 -11.55
N PHE A 586 22.09 18.75 -12.06
CA PHE A 586 21.11 18.03 -11.23
C PHE A 586 21.75 17.12 -10.18
N GLN A 587 22.99 16.64 -10.37
CA GLN A 587 23.76 15.93 -9.34
C GLN A 587 24.01 16.76 -8.06
N ARG A 588 23.82 18.09 -8.09
CA ARG A 588 23.91 18.99 -6.93
C ARG A 588 22.54 19.32 -6.31
N SER A 589 21.47 18.71 -6.80
CA SER A 589 20.09 19.04 -6.38
C SER A 589 19.72 18.48 -5.01
N LEU A 590 18.65 19.05 -4.45
CA LEU A 590 18.03 18.69 -3.16
C LEU A 590 17.61 17.21 -3.02
N TRP A 591 17.44 16.51 -4.14
CA TRP A 591 16.78 15.21 -4.19
C TRP A 591 17.72 14.03 -3.93
N LEU A 592 19.04 14.25 -4.06
CA LEU A 592 20.06 13.19 -4.05
C LEU A 592 20.89 13.22 -2.76
N TRP A 593 20.44 12.53 -1.72
CA TRP A 593 21.29 12.13 -0.60
C TRP A 593 21.94 10.77 -0.86
N VAL A 594 23.23 10.65 -0.55
CA VAL A 594 23.96 9.38 -0.48
C VAL A 594 24.37 9.16 0.97
N PRO A 595 23.87 8.12 1.67
CA PRO A 595 24.17 7.91 3.08
C PRO A 595 25.65 7.61 3.36
N GLU A 596 26.29 8.44 4.18
CA GLU A 596 27.68 8.23 4.59
C GLU A 596 27.80 7.29 5.80
N LYS A 597 28.91 6.54 5.88
CA LYS A 597 29.20 5.67 7.02
C LYS A 597 29.33 6.50 8.31
N ASN A 598 28.58 6.11 9.34
CA ASN A 598 28.48 6.77 10.65
C ASN A 598 27.77 8.15 10.65
N GLN A 599 27.07 8.54 9.59
CA GLN A 599 26.21 9.73 9.61
C GLN A 599 24.99 9.50 10.53
N HIS A 600 24.66 10.48 11.37
CA HIS A 600 23.63 10.40 12.40
C HIS A 600 22.89 11.73 12.59
N ALA A 601 21.82 11.75 13.40
CA ALA A 601 20.95 12.93 13.62
C ALA A 601 21.67 14.26 13.86
N PHE A 602 22.76 14.24 14.64
CA PHE A 602 23.58 15.40 15.01
C PHE A 602 24.93 15.45 14.25
N SER A 603 25.01 14.90 13.04
CA SER A 603 26.26 14.95 12.25
C SER A 603 26.51 16.36 11.72
N ASP A 604 25.43 16.99 11.23
CA ASP A 604 25.42 18.26 10.52
C ASP A 604 25.53 19.46 11.50
N GLU A 605 24.91 19.34 12.67
CA GLU A 605 24.90 20.35 13.73
C GLU A 605 25.15 19.69 15.10
N ARG A 606 26.13 20.20 15.86
CA ARG A 606 26.61 19.60 17.14
C ARG A 606 26.43 20.48 18.36
N ARG A 607 25.85 21.67 18.21
CA ARG A 607 25.65 22.65 19.28
C ARG A 607 24.34 23.38 19.07
N ILE A 608 23.57 23.60 20.13
CA ILE A 608 22.44 24.54 20.09
C ILE A 608 23.00 25.98 20.11
N PRO A 609 22.75 26.82 19.08
CA PRO A 609 23.23 28.20 19.02
C PRO A 609 22.36 29.21 19.78
N LEU A 610 21.07 28.91 19.98
CA LEU A 610 20.02 29.80 20.49
C LEU A 610 20.36 30.46 21.84
N ARG A 611 19.94 31.72 21.99
CA ARG A 611 20.05 32.50 23.23
C ARG A 611 18.80 33.33 23.47
N ASP A 612 18.47 33.57 24.74
CA ASP A 612 17.40 34.48 25.16
C ASP A 612 17.61 35.94 24.71
N SER A 613 18.78 36.28 24.17
CA SER A 613 19.06 37.56 23.51
C SER A 613 18.47 37.70 22.10
N ASP A 614 18.05 36.60 21.48
CA ASP A 614 17.76 36.54 20.05
C ASP A 614 16.32 37.00 19.78
N SER A 615 16.14 38.23 19.29
CA SER A 615 14.83 38.90 19.20
C SER A 615 13.92 38.30 18.12
N ILE A 616 12.73 37.84 18.51
CA ILE A 616 11.68 37.36 17.61
C ILE A 616 11.08 38.55 16.84
N PRO A 617 10.93 38.51 15.49
CA PRO A 617 10.47 39.67 14.72
C PRO A 617 9.05 40.15 15.08
N GLU A 618 8.86 41.48 15.14
CA GLU A 618 7.64 42.17 15.60
C GLU A 618 6.37 41.67 14.90
N LYS A 619 6.42 41.44 13.58
CA LYS A 619 5.32 40.89 12.76
C LYS A 619 4.68 39.61 13.32
N HIS A 620 5.44 38.78 14.06
CA HIS A 620 4.92 37.60 14.73
C HIS A 620 4.33 37.92 16.09
N GLN A 621 4.93 38.85 16.84
CA GLN A 621 4.45 39.31 18.14
C GLN A 621 3.05 39.94 18.03
N ASP A 622 2.81 40.76 17.00
CA ASP A 622 1.49 41.35 16.73
C ASP A 622 0.41 40.29 16.53
N ARG A 623 0.73 39.18 15.83
CA ARG A 623 -0.19 38.06 15.66
C ARG A 623 -0.48 37.33 16.97
N LEU A 624 0.49 37.25 17.89
CA LEU A 624 0.24 36.70 19.23
C LEU A 624 -0.64 37.60 20.08
N GLN A 625 -0.53 38.92 19.93
CA GLN A 625 -1.42 39.90 20.58
C GLN A 625 -2.87 39.82 20.08
N LEU A 626 -3.08 39.37 18.83
CA LEU A 626 -4.42 39.07 18.29
C LEU A 626 -4.98 37.75 18.84
N LEU A 627 -4.18 36.67 18.85
CA LEU A 627 -4.62 35.32 19.23
C LEU A 627 -4.75 35.09 20.75
N LYS A 628 -4.00 35.83 21.58
CA LYS A 628 -4.11 35.85 23.06
C LYS A 628 -4.17 34.45 23.70
N ILE A 629 -3.30 33.55 23.24
CA ILE A 629 -3.20 32.16 23.74
C ILE A 629 -3.05 32.16 25.27
N PRO A 630 -4.00 31.57 26.02
CA PRO A 630 -4.02 31.61 27.48
C PRO A 630 -2.91 30.75 28.10
N GLY A 631 -2.60 30.99 29.37
CA GLY A 631 -1.56 30.22 30.10
C GLY A 631 -0.12 30.59 29.72
N ARG A 632 0.83 29.85 30.31
CA ARG A 632 2.27 29.93 30.04
C ARG A 632 2.94 28.57 30.26
N LEU A 633 4.05 28.31 29.57
CA LEU A 633 4.95 27.20 29.90
C LEU A 633 5.47 27.30 31.34
N SER A 634 5.41 26.20 32.09
CA SER A 634 5.96 26.13 33.46
C SER A 634 7.47 25.82 33.43
N SER A 635 8.19 26.18 34.50
CA SER A 635 9.61 25.84 34.64
C SER A 635 9.84 24.33 34.60
N LEU A 636 8.93 23.53 35.17
CA LEU A 636 8.98 22.07 35.10
C LEU A 636 8.88 21.56 33.66
N ALA A 637 7.90 22.05 32.88
CA ALA A 637 7.75 21.67 31.48
C ALA A 637 8.96 22.09 30.62
N ARG A 638 9.58 23.24 30.91
CA ARG A 638 10.86 23.66 30.31
C ARG A 638 11.99 22.69 30.67
N ASP A 639 12.04 22.20 31.90
CA ASP A 639 13.06 21.26 32.35
C ASP A 639 12.83 19.84 31.82
N ASP A 640 11.59 19.42 31.57
CA ASP A 640 11.25 18.17 30.87
C ASP A 640 11.65 18.22 29.39
N ILE A 641 11.44 19.35 28.69
CA ILE A 641 12.00 19.58 27.35
C ILE A 641 13.54 19.48 27.39
N PHE A 642 14.19 20.13 28.36
CA PHE A 642 15.65 20.09 28.51
C PHE A 642 16.15 18.66 28.78
N LYS A 643 15.45 17.89 29.62
CA LYS A 643 15.71 16.48 29.89
C LYS A 643 15.62 15.64 28.62
N LEU A 644 14.58 15.81 27.79
CA LEU A 644 14.47 15.14 26.49
C LEU A 644 15.64 15.51 25.56
N VAL A 645 16.00 16.79 25.48
CA VAL A 645 17.16 17.28 24.70
C VAL A 645 18.48 16.63 25.14
N ILE A 646 18.71 16.48 26.45
CA ILE A 646 19.93 15.86 26.99
C ILE A 646 19.93 14.33 26.82
N CYS A 647 18.80 13.65 27.06
CA CYS A 647 18.69 12.20 26.89
C CYS A 647 18.93 11.77 25.44
N ILE A 648 18.30 12.46 24.47
CA ILE A 648 18.40 12.13 23.05
C ILE A 648 19.71 12.66 22.44
N GLY A 649 20.19 13.83 22.86
CA GLY A 649 21.44 14.43 22.40
C GLY A 649 22.69 13.71 22.91
N GLY A 650 22.66 13.23 24.16
CA GLY A 650 23.74 12.52 24.82
C GLY A 650 25.09 13.25 24.72
N SER A 651 26.17 12.50 24.46
CA SER A 651 27.51 13.07 24.21
C SER A 651 27.71 13.66 22.81
N ARG A 652 26.67 13.68 21.95
CA ARG A 652 26.75 14.13 20.55
C ARG A 652 26.33 15.59 20.37
N LEU A 653 25.62 16.18 21.35
CA LEU A 653 25.07 17.53 21.28
C LEU A 653 25.55 18.38 22.46
N SER A 654 26.24 19.49 22.17
CA SER A 654 26.69 20.44 23.20
C SER A 654 25.62 21.51 23.45
N VAL A 655 25.07 21.54 24.66
CA VAL A 655 24.16 22.61 25.13
C VAL A 655 24.91 23.50 26.10
N ALA A 656 25.26 24.72 25.68
CA ALA A 656 26.07 25.66 26.48
C ALA A 656 25.21 26.52 27.42
N ALA A 657 23.99 26.82 27.00
CA ALA A 657 22.88 27.34 27.77
C ALA A 657 21.60 26.79 27.11
N PHE A 658 20.51 26.67 27.87
CA PHE A 658 19.20 26.28 27.33
C PHE A 658 18.17 27.34 27.71
N PRO A 659 17.22 27.74 26.82
CA PRO A 659 16.46 28.96 27.02
C PRO A 659 15.57 28.99 28.26
N SER A 660 15.15 30.18 28.67
CA SER A 660 14.14 30.38 29.72
C SER A 660 12.73 29.92 29.30
N ALA A 661 11.87 29.67 30.28
CA ALA A 661 10.51 29.21 30.04
C ALA A 661 9.66 30.22 29.26
N ASP A 662 9.74 31.52 29.55
CA ASP A 662 9.02 32.56 28.80
C ASP A 662 9.49 32.67 27.33
N TYR A 663 10.78 32.41 27.05
CA TYR A 663 11.29 32.41 25.68
C TYR A 663 10.79 31.21 24.87
N LEU A 664 10.77 30.01 25.48
CA LEU A 664 10.18 28.81 24.87
C LEU A 664 8.66 28.93 24.71
N ASP A 665 7.96 29.49 25.70
CA ASP A 665 6.51 29.81 25.64
C ASP A 665 6.18 30.70 24.44
N THR A 666 7.01 31.73 24.21
CA THR A 666 6.86 32.63 23.06
C THR A 666 7.07 31.86 21.74
N LEU A 667 8.08 31.00 21.64
CA LEU A 667 8.30 30.17 20.44
C LEU A 667 7.17 29.16 20.18
N ILE A 668 6.66 28.49 21.22
CA ILE A 668 5.48 27.60 21.11
C ILE A 668 4.28 28.38 20.57
N LYS A 669 4.03 29.57 21.11
CA LYS A 669 2.92 30.44 20.69
C LYS A 669 3.11 30.94 19.25
N VAL A 670 4.34 31.27 18.80
CA VAL A 670 4.65 31.53 17.38
C VAL A 670 4.32 30.31 16.51
N GLY A 671 4.72 29.11 16.92
CA GLY A 671 4.46 27.86 16.19
C GLY A 671 2.97 27.58 15.99
N ILE A 672 2.17 27.69 17.05
CA ILE A 672 0.70 27.58 16.98
C ILE A 672 0.12 28.72 16.11
N GLY A 673 0.51 29.97 16.38
CA GLY A 673 -0.04 31.15 15.71
C GLY A 673 0.21 31.20 14.20
N LYS A 674 1.35 30.70 13.73
CA LYS A 674 1.70 30.59 12.30
C LYS A 674 0.94 29.47 11.59
N ARG A 675 0.54 28.41 12.29
CA ARG A 675 -0.37 27.38 11.73
C ARG A 675 -1.80 27.89 11.62
N THR A 676 -2.26 28.68 12.59
CA THR A 676 -3.54 29.42 12.47
C THR A 676 -3.54 30.57 11.43
N GLU A 677 -2.57 30.62 10.51
CA GLU A 677 -2.72 31.35 9.23
C GLU A 677 -3.52 30.52 8.22
N THR A 678 -3.09 29.30 7.95
CA THR A 678 -3.52 28.45 6.83
C THR A 678 -4.23 27.17 7.27
N ASP A 679 -3.73 26.52 8.31
CA ASP A 679 -4.01 25.13 8.70
C ASP A 679 -4.23 25.07 10.22
N ALA A 680 -5.38 25.54 10.69
CA ALA A 680 -5.70 25.54 12.12
C ALA A 680 -6.11 24.13 12.58
N TRP A 681 -5.14 23.25 12.88
CA TRP A 681 -5.38 21.87 13.40
C TRP A 681 -4.86 21.60 14.82
N ILE A 682 -4.22 22.59 15.45
CA ILE A 682 -3.92 22.59 16.89
C ILE A 682 -4.81 23.65 17.54
N HIS A 683 -5.60 23.27 18.55
CA HIS A 683 -6.54 24.17 19.21
C HIS A 683 -5.81 25.11 20.19
N PRO A 684 -5.78 26.43 19.97
CA PRO A 684 -4.95 27.33 20.77
C PRO A 684 -5.44 27.51 22.21
N TYR A 685 -6.75 27.48 22.45
CA TYR A 685 -7.33 27.94 23.73
C TYR A 685 -7.40 26.88 24.82
N THR A 686 -7.34 25.59 24.48
CA THR A 686 -7.27 24.48 25.46
C THR A 686 -5.86 23.90 25.61
N PHE A 687 -4.86 24.47 24.93
CA PHE A 687 -3.50 23.91 24.90
C PHE A 687 -2.80 23.94 26.27
N TYR A 688 -2.95 25.02 27.04
CA TYR A 688 -2.40 25.14 28.40
C TYR A 688 -3.40 24.75 29.51
N ASP A 689 -4.53 24.11 29.16
CA ASP A 689 -5.59 23.78 30.12
C ASP A 689 -5.32 22.44 30.83
N THR A 690 -4.83 22.53 32.07
CA THR A 690 -4.48 21.37 32.89
C THR A 690 -5.69 20.56 33.37
N ALA A 691 -6.92 21.06 33.21
CA ALA A 691 -8.15 20.28 33.43
C ALA A 691 -8.60 19.53 32.17
N TYR A 692 -8.00 19.81 31.01
CA TYR A 692 -8.23 19.10 29.75
C TYR A 692 -7.18 18.00 29.50
N HIS A 693 -5.88 18.31 29.59
CA HIS A 693 -4.81 17.32 29.45
C HIS A 693 -3.50 17.75 30.13
N GLN A 694 -2.60 16.77 30.35
CA GLN A 694 -1.21 17.03 30.70
C GLN A 694 -0.37 17.10 29.41
N LEU A 695 0.41 18.17 29.25
CA LEU A 695 1.25 18.41 28.08
C LEU A 695 2.46 17.46 28.02
N ARG A 696 2.69 16.82 26.86
CA ARG A 696 3.86 15.96 26.58
C ARG A 696 5.10 16.77 26.15
N PRO A 697 6.31 16.44 26.64
CA PRO A 697 7.53 17.16 26.25
C PRO A 697 7.90 17.01 24.77
N GLU A 698 7.50 15.92 24.10
CA GLU A 698 7.74 15.71 22.66
C GLU A 698 6.95 16.72 21.82
N LEU A 699 5.68 16.96 22.16
CA LEU A 699 4.81 17.95 21.50
C LEU A 699 5.30 19.37 21.76
N LEU A 700 5.68 19.67 23.01
CA LEU A 700 6.27 20.96 23.35
C LEU A 700 7.57 21.22 22.58
N THR A 701 8.45 20.23 22.48
CA THR A 701 9.69 20.30 21.68
C THR A 701 9.39 20.50 20.20
N ALA A 702 8.37 19.81 19.67
CA ALA A 702 7.94 19.96 18.28
C ALA A 702 7.38 21.35 17.97
N LEU A 703 6.65 21.97 18.91
CA LEU A 703 6.12 23.32 18.79
C LEU A 703 7.19 24.41 18.92
N VAL A 704 8.18 24.23 19.82
CA VAL A 704 9.38 25.07 19.84
C VAL A 704 10.13 24.96 18.50
N ALA A 705 10.29 23.73 17.97
CA ALA A 705 10.95 23.51 16.69
C ALA A 705 10.23 24.21 15.52
N ALA A 706 8.89 24.12 15.47
CA ALA A 706 8.06 24.81 14.50
C ALA A 706 8.21 26.34 14.62
N GLY A 707 8.05 26.88 15.82
CA GLY A 707 8.24 28.32 16.09
C GLY A 707 9.61 28.82 15.63
N CYS A 708 10.68 28.09 15.97
CA CYS A 708 12.05 28.41 15.58
C CYS A 708 12.24 28.54 14.06
N VAL A 709 11.68 27.60 13.28
CA VAL A 709 11.76 27.63 11.81
C VAL A 709 10.89 28.76 11.23
N CYS A 710 9.73 29.02 11.83
CA CYS A 710 8.84 30.09 11.40
C CYS A 710 9.38 31.52 11.65
N CYS A 711 10.34 31.70 12.56
CA CYS A 711 10.97 33.01 12.81
C CYS A 711 11.87 33.51 11.66
N GLY A 712 12.37 32.62 10.79
CA GLY A 712 13.19 32.97 9.62
C GLY A 712 14.64 33.39 9.91
N LEU A 713 15.03 33.63 11.17
CA LEU A 713 16.40 34.00 11.55
C LEU A 713 17.34 32.78 11.56
N PRO A 714 18.50 32.80 10.85
CA PRO A 714 19.35 31.61 10.68
C PRO A 714 19.80 30.91 11.97
N SER A 715 20.09 31.67 13.04
CA SER A 715 20.46 31.13 14.36
C SER A 715 19.32 30.36 15.03
N ILE A 716 18.11 30.91 14.97
CA ILE A 716 16.91 30.32 15.57
C ILE A 716 16.47 29.10 14.72
N SER A 717 16.42 29.24 13.40
CA SER A 717 16.04 28.16 12.48
C SER A 717 16.97 26.93 12.60
N LYS A 718 18.29 27.11 12.75
CA LYS A 718 19.23 26.01 13.06
C LYS A 718 18.84 25.23 14.32
N THR A 719 18.40 25.94 15.36
CA THR A 719 17.92 25.31 16.60
C THR A 719 16.62 24.55 16.37
N GLY A 720 15.72 25.08 15.56
CA GLY A 720 14.50 24.36 15.14
C GLY A 720 14.81 23.02 14.46
N ILE A 721 15.80 22.98 13.58
CA ILE A 721 16.24 21.75 12.90
C ILE A 721 16.93 20.75 13.85
N ILE A 722 17.60 21.21 14.91
CA ILE A 722 18.14 20.33 15.97
C ILE A 722 16.99 19.75 16.82
N LEU A 723 16.03 20.58 17.24
CA LEU A 723 14.89 20.15 18.04
C LEU A 723 13.95 19.22 17.26
N GLN A 724 13.80 19.42 15.94
CA GLN A 724 13.08 18.51 15.04
C GLN A 724 13.66 17.09 15.06
N GLU A 725 14.99 16.92 15.03
CA GLU A 725 15.62 15.60 15.16
C GLU A 725 15.43 15.00 16.56
N ILE A 726 15.42 15.83 17.60
CA ILE A 726 15.18 15.40 18.99
C ILE A 726 13.75 14.89 19.16
N THR A 727 12.75 15.63 18.65
CA THR A 727 11.36 15.16 18.55
C THR A 727 11.28 13.86 17.75
N ARG A 728 11.92 13.77 16.58
CA ARG A 728 11.88 12.57 15.73
C ARG A 728 12.39 11.32 16.45
N VAL A 729 13.55 11.41 17.12
CA VAL A 729 14.13 10.26 17.84
C VAL A 729 13.40 9.99 19.15
N GLY A 730 12.96 11.04 19.87
CA GLY A 730 12.17 10.91 21.10
C GLY A 730 10.82 10.24 20.88
N LEU A 731 10.08 10.62 19.84
CA LEU A 731 8.82 9.97 19.46
C LEU A 731 9.02 8.50 19.07
N ALA A 732 10.10 8.19 18.33
CA ALA A 732 10.42 6.80 17.98
C ALA A 732 10.71 5.96 19.23
N GLN A 733 11.46 6.48 20.21
CA GLN A 733 11.66 5.79 21.48
C GLN A 733 10.36 5.68 22.28
N LEU A 734 9.54 6.73 22.32
CA LEU A 734 8.29 6.77 23.09
C LEU A 734 7.28 5.71 22.66
N VAL A 735 7.25 5.30 21.38
CA VAL A 735 6.40 4.18 20.92
C VAL A 735 6.91 2.83 21.43
N GLU A 736 8.22 2.61 21.42
CA GLU A 736 8.83 1.37 21.92
C GLU A 736 8.67 1.26 23.46
N ASP A 737 8.77 2.39 24.17
CA ASP A 737 8.57 2.47 25.63
C ASP A 737 7.08 2.42 26.05
N ASP A 738 6.16 3.01 25.27
CA ASP A 738 4.70 3.03 25.49
C ASP A 738 3.93 2.96 24.16
N ASN A 739 3.51 1.76 23.76
CA ASN A 739 2.75 1.57 22.52
C ASN A 739 1.35 2.22 22.52
N SER A 740 0.81 2.66 23.67
CA SER A 740 -0.50 3.31 23.74
C SER A 740 -0.51 4.70 23.09
N VAL A 741 0.65 5.36 22.98
CA VAL A 741 0.79 6.69 22.38
C VAL A 741 0.37 6.73 20.91
N LEU A 742 0.35 5.60 20.22
CA LEU A 742 -0.14 5.49 18.83
C LEU A 742 -1.62 5.90 18.68
N ARG A 743 -2.38 6.03 19.78
CA ARG A 743 -3.76 6.58 19.82
C ARG A 743 -3.87 7.92 20.56
N ASP A 744 -2.76 8.48 21.03
CA ASP A 744 -2.72 9.75 21.73
C ASP A 744 -2.64 10.94 20.75
N LEU A 745 -3.49 11.93 20.96
CA LEU A 745 -3.56 13.10 20.07
C LEU A 745 -2.26 13.90 20.08
N GLN A 746 -1.60 14.03 21.25
CA GLN A 746 -0.36 14.82 21.35
C GLN A 746 0.81 14.14 20.64
N TYR A 747 0.93 12.81 20.75
CA TYR A 747 1.90 12.03 19.98
C TYR A 747 1.69 12.18 18.46
N LEU A 748 0.44 12.08 17.99
CA LEU A 748 0.10 12.18 16.56
C LEU A 748 0.33 13.60 16.03
N GLN A 749 -0.02 14.64 16.81
CA GLN A 749 0.28 16.03 16.48
C GLN A 749 1.80 16.30 16.46
N ALA A 750 2.56 15.80 17.43
CA ALA A 750 4.02 15.93 17.46
C ALA A 750 4.69 15.22 16.28
N SER A 751 4.14 14.06 15.87
CA SER A 751 4.57 13.32 14.68
C SER A 751 4.38 14.15 13.40
N MET A 752 3.19 14.73 13.23
CA MET A 752 2.89 15.60 12.08
C MET A 752 3.76 16.87 12.06
N LEU A 753 3.98 17.50 13.23
CA LEU A 753 4.80 18.70 13.35
C LEU A 753 6.25 18.49 12.88
N TRP A 754 6.89 17.37 13.22
CA TRP A 754 8.27 17.15 12.80
C TRP A 754 8.37 16.77 11.32
N LEU A 755 7.38 16.05 10.79
CA LEU A 755 7.31 15.72 9.36
C LEU A 755 7.19 16.98 8.50
N ASP A 756 6.27 17.89 8.84
CA ASP A 756 6.11 19.20 8.17
C ASP A 756 7.42 20.00 8.12
N ILE A 757 8.16 20.02 9.24
CA ILE A 757 9.47 20.71 9.31
C ILE A 757 10.50 19.96 8.47
N GLY A 758 10.54 18.62 8.56
CA GLY A 758 11.59 17.79 7.97
C GLY A 758 11.53 17.67 6.46
N ILE A 759 10.34 17.48 5.87
CA ILE A 759 10.21 17.11 4.45
C ILE A 759 10.59 18.24 3.47
N PHE A 760 10.47 19.50 3.91
CA PHE A 760 10.77 20.68 3.09
C PHE A 760 11.86 21.59 3.70
N CYS A 761 12.69 21.08 4.62
CA CYS A 761 13.75 21.89 5.28
C CYS A 761 14.93 22.29 4.37
N GLY A 762 15.07 21.69 3.19
CA GLY A 762 16.22 21.90 2.29
C GLY A 762 17.48 21.09 2.61
N TYR A 763 17.47 20.27 3.66
CA TYR A 763 18.57 19.35 3.99
C TYR A 763 18.26 17.93 3.49
N THR A 764 18.95 17.50 2.43
CA THR A 764 18.62 16.29 1.65
C THR A 764 18.41 15.03 2.51
N ARG A 765 19.30 14.76 3.48
CA ARG A 765 19.18 13.68 4.47
C ARG A 765 17.88 13.75 5.27
N LYS A 766 17.49 14.94 5.75
CA LYS A 766 16.34 15.13 6.64
C LYS A 766 15.02 15.02 5.87
N MET A 767 15.02 15.49 4.62
CA MET A 767 13.89 15.36 3.70
C MET A 767 13.59 13.88 3.40
N GLN A 768 14.57 13.09 2.94
CA GLN A 768 14.38 11.66 2.68
C GLN A 768 14.02 10.86 3.94
N ILE A 769 14.53 11.25 5.12
CA ILE A 769 14.12 10.62 6.39
C ILE A 769 12.66 10.96 6.71
N ALA A 770 12.21 12.20 6.55
CA ALA A 770 10.81 12.57 6.77
C ALA A 770 9.85 11.79 5.83
N GLU A 771 10.20 11.70 4.54
CA GLU A 771 9.46 10.92 3.53
C GLU A 771 9.25 9.47 4.00
N SER A 772 10.32 8.81 4.46
CA SER A 772 10.26 7.42 4.93
C SER A 772 9.45 7.18 6.22
N TYR A 773 9.11 8.23 6.96
CA TYR A 773 8.41 8.15 8.26
C TYR A 773 6.96 8.66 8.21
N LEU A 774 6.46 9.11 7.06
CA LEU A 774 5.05 9.47 6.87
C LEU A 774 4.12 8.25 7.06
N GLN A 775 4.52 7.09 6.54
CA GLN A 775 3.73 5.85 6.60
C GLN A 775 3.35 5.41 8.03
N PRO A 776 4.24 5.40 9.05
CA PRO A 776 3.86 5.20 10.44
C PRO A 776 2.69 6.08 10.93
N LEU A 777 2.68 7.37 10.60
CA LEU A 777 1.61 8.29 11.02
C LEU A 777 0.29 7.99 10.31
N CYS A 778 0.33 7.75 8.99
CA CYS A 778 -0.83 7.31 8.22
C CYS A 778 -1.39 5.99 8.77
N THR A 779 -0.53 5.02 9.11
CA THR A 779 -0.94 3.74 9.70
C THR A 779 -1.58 3.90 11.07
N ALA A 780 -1.05 4.76 11.93
CA ALA A 780 -1.60 5.00 13.27
C ALA A 780 -3.02 5.59 13.21
N LEU A 781 -3.24 6.61 12.36
CA LEU A 781 -4.55 7.24 12.16
C LEU A 781 -5.54 6.31 11.43
N ARG A 782 -5.10 5.62 10.37
CA ARG A 782 -5.91 4.61 9.66
C ARG A 782 -6.37 3.48 10.58
N ARG A 783 -5.48 2.94 11.44
CA ARG A 783 -5.83 1.91 12.45
C ARG A 783 -6.61 2.47 13.66
N ALA A 784 -6.67 3.79 13.82
CA ALA A 784 -7.54 4.47 14.78
C ALA A 784 -8.93 4.80 14.21
N SER A 785 -9.24 4.40 12.97
CA SER A 785 -10.49 4.73 12.27
C SER A 785 -10.79 6.23 12.25
N THR A 786 -9.76 7.09 12.27
CA THR A 786 -9.98 8.55 12.19
C THR A 786 -10.30 9.01 10.78
N PHE A 787 -10.17 8.14 9.77
CA PHE A 787 -10.66 8.37 8.42
C PHE A 787 -12.16 8.03 8.27
N ASP A 788 -12.74 7.33 9.25
CA ASP A 788 -14.09 6.76 9.18
C ASP A 788 -15.18 7.70 9.74
N ARG A 789 -16.28 7.87 9.01
CA ARG A 789 -17.47 8.65 9.44
C ARG A 789 -17.99 8.20 10.81
N SER A 790 -17.92 6.89 11.09
CA SER A 790 -18.44 6.24 12.30
C SER A 790 -17.77 6.70 13.61
N ASN A 791 -16.54 7.23 13.54
CA ASN A 791 -15.77 7.66 14.70
C ASN A 791 -16.16 9.07 15.20
N TYR A 792 -16.97 9.81 14.43
CA TYR A 792 -17.32 11.21 14.69
C TYR A 792 -18.81 11.37 15.02
N SER A 793 -19.13 11.50 16.30
CA SER A 793 -20.50 11.78 16.76
C SER A 793 -20.81 13.28 16.70
N THR A 794 -22.05 13.65 16.40
CA THR A 794 -22.49 15.05 16.46
C THR A 794 -22.57 15.51 17.92
N ILE A 795 -21.53 16.20 18.39
CA ILE A 795 -21.48 16.83 19.72
C ILE A 795 -21.95 18.29 19.59
N THR A 796 -22.89 18.69 20.46
CA THR A 796 -23.44 20.05 20.54
C THR A 796 -23.24 20.63 21.96
N PRO A 797 -23.47 21.93 22.19
CA PRO A 797 -23.39 22.56 23.52
C PRO A 797 -24.45 22.10 24.55
N PHE A 798 -25.23 21.06 24.23
CA PHE A 798 -26.31 20.49 25.04
C PHE A 798 -26.14 18.97 25.25
N SER A 799 -25.15 18.31 24.61
CA SER A 799 -25.04 16.85 24.56
C SER A 799 -24.86 16.13 25.91
N PHE A 800 -24.47 16.83 26.97
CA PHE A 800 -24.23 16.24 28.30
C PHE A 800 -25.08 16.85 29.42
N GLY A 801 -25.97 17.80 29.12
CA GLY A 801 -26.74 18.57 30.09
C GLY A 801 -26.55 20.08 29.93
N ASP A 802 -27.35 20.87 30.68
CA ASP A 802 -27.38 22.33 30.60
C ASP A 802 -26.48 23.06 31.62
N ASP A 803 -25.80 22.33 32.52
CA ASP A 803 -24.90 22.91 33.50
C ASP A 803 -23.52 23.27 32.92
N GLU A 804 -22.81 24.19 33.57
CA GLU A 804 -21.52 24.72 33.14
C GLU A 804 -20.42 23.63 33.06
N SER A 805 -20.45 22.63 33.94
CA SER A 805 -19.47 21.52 33.92
C SER A 805 -19.71 20.57 32.74
N SER A 806 -20.97 20.33 32.40
CA SER A 806 -21.37 19.53 31.24
C SER A 806 -21.16 20.27 29.92
N LEU A 807 -21.29 21.60 29.91
CA LEU A 807 -20.88 22.44 28.79
C LEU A 807 -19.36 22.40 28.56
N GLN A 808 -18.53 22.53 29.61
CA GLN A 808 -17.08 22.40 29.49
C GLN A 808 -16.70 20.99 28.99
N ARG A 809 -17.36 19.94 29.49
CA ARG A 809 -17.19 18.55 29.03
C ARG A 809 -17.59 18.37 27.56
N ALA A 810 -18.68 19.01 27.12
CA ALA A 810 -19.12 19.01 25.72
C ALA A 810 -18.05 19.64 24.82
N TRP A 811 -17.56 20.82 25.19
CA TRP A 811 -16.53 21.55 24.44
C TRP A 811 -15.22 20.75 24.37
N TYR A 812 -14.73 20.18 25.47
CA TYR A 812 -13.52 19.34 25.49
C TYR A 812 -13.62 18.10 24.60
N SER A 813 -14.79 17.44 24.59
CA SER A 813 -15.06 16.28 23.74
C SER A 813 -15.14 16.67 22.25
N TRP A 814 -15.82 17.79 21.95
CA TRP A 814 -15.92 18.36 20.61
C TRP A 814 -14.55 18.78 20.07
N VAL A 815 -13.76 19.55 20.84
CA VAL A 815 -12.39 19.96 20.47
C VAL A 815 -11.52 18.73 20.21
N ARG A 816 -11.68 17.62 20.96
CA ARG A 816 -10.91 16.39 20.73
C ARG A 816 -11.25 15.76 19.38
N GLN A 817 -12.53 15.56 19.06
CA GLN A 817 -12.95 14.99 17.77
C GLN A 817 -12.57 15.91 16.59
N GLU A 818 -12.79 17.21 16.75
CA GLU A 818 -12.49 18.22 15.74
C GLU A 818 -10.97 18.35 15.47
N SER A 819 -10.13 18.18 16.50
CA SER A 819 -8.68 18.05 16.35
C SER A 819 -8.29 16.87 15.47
N PHE A 820 -8.94 15.71 15.62
CA PHE A 820 -8.67 14.54 14.79
C PHE A 820 -9.07 14.75 13.32
N LYS A 821 -10.25 15.32 13.04
CA LYS A 821 -10.63 15.66 11.65
C LYS A 821 -9.60 16.58 11.00
N ARG A 822 -9.24 17.65 11.70
CA ARG A 822 -8.32 18.70 11.20
C ARG A 822 -6.91 18.14 10.99
N LEU A 823 -6.45 17.24 11.85
CA LEU A 823 -5.19 16.51 11.68
C LEU A 823 -5.23 15.55 10.47
N VAL A 824 -6.34 14.84 10.24
CA VAL A 824 -6.50 13.94 9.08
C VAL A 824 -6.48 14.72 7.76
N TYR A 825 -7.21 15.82 7.65
CA TYR A 825 -7.20 16.66 6.44
C TYR A 825 -5.83 17.34 6.21
N HIS A 826 -5.13 17.75 7.27
CA HIS A 826 -3.75 18.26 7.15
C HIS A 826 -2.77 17.18 6.69
N LEU A 827 -2.85 15.96 7.25
CA LEU A 827 -2.03 14.82 6.83
C LEU A 827 -2.27 14.47 5.35
N PHE A 828 -3.52 14.44 4.90
CA PHE A 828 -3.86 14.19 3.51
C PHE A 828 -3.26 15.25 2.57
N GLY A 829 -3.36 16.54 2.93
CA GLY A 829 -2.74 17.61 2.15
C GLY A 829 -1.21 17.47 2.07
N HIS A 830 -0.55 17.21 3.20
CA HIS A 830 0.89 16.96 3.29
C HIS A 830 1.32 15.78 2.40
N ASP A 831 0.64 14.63 2.50
CA ASP A 831 0.91 13.43 1.72
C ASP A 831 0.80 13.70 0.21
N VAL A 832 -0.28 14.37 -0.22
CA VAL A 832 -0.46 14.75 -1.63
C VAL A 832 0.60 15.74 -2.12
N GLU A 833 0.98 16.74 -1.32
CA GLU A 833 2.03 17.71 -1.66
C GLU A 833 3.40 17.04 -1.83
N VAL A 834 3.75 16.10 -0.94
CA VAL A 834 5.00 15.34 -0.99
C VAL A 834 5.00 14.38 -2.18
N ALA A 835 3.93 13.61 -2.37
CA ALA A 835 3.76 12.70 -3.49
C ALA A 835 3.85 13.42 -4.85
N THR A 836 3.17 14.56 -4.97
CA THR A 836 3.18 15.41 -6.17
C THR A 836 4.56 16.01 -6.43
N SER A 837 5.27 16.47 -5.39
CA SER A 837 6.65 16.97 -5.49
C SER A 837 7.63 15.94 -6.07
N MET A 838 7.49 14.68 -5.66
CA MET A 838 8.39 13.59 -6.06
C MET A 838 7.97 12.90 -7.38
N ASN A 839 6.78 13.23 -7.92
CA ASN A 839 6.06 12.45 -8.94
C ASN A 839 5.89 10.98 -8.50
N ARG A 840 5.18 10.78 -7.39
CA ARG A 840 4.86 9.51 -6.72
C ARG A 840 3.37 9.42 -6.39
N PRO A 841 2.81 8.22 -6.13
CA PRO A 841 1.46 8.11 -5.59
C PRO A 841 1.44 8.54 -4.12
N ALA A 842 0.31 9.10 -3.66
CA ALA A 842 0.06 9.37 -2.24
C ALA A 842 -0.14 8.07 -1.45
N LEU A 843 0.18 8.09 -0.15
CA LEU A 843 -0.02 6.96 0.78
C LEU A 843 -1.47 6.84 1.28
N THR A 844 -2.26 7.89 1.07
CA THR A 844 -3.64 8.07 1.53
C THR A 844 -4.54 8.31 0.32
N SER A 845 -5.57 7.46 0.17
CA SER A 845 -6.52 7.57 -0.94
C SER A 845 -7.62 8.56 -0.60
N TYR A 846 -7.96 9.47 -1.53
CA TYR A 846 -9.12 10.35 -1.37
C TYR A 846 -10.45 9.58 -1.18
N ALA A 847 -10.50 8.30 -1.59
CA ALA A 847 -11.66 7.44 -1.43
C ALA A 847 -11.82 6.83 -0.01
N GLU A 848 -10.75 6.82 0.80
CA GLU A 848 -10.81 6.34 2.20
C GLU A 848 -11.19 7.43 3.21
N LEU A 849 -11.12 8.71 2.81
CA LEU A 849 -11.57 9.84 3.62
C LEU A 849 -13.10 9.90 3.64
N THR A 850 -13.71 9.15 4.55
CA THR A 850 -15.17 9.10 4.73
C THR A 850 -15.68 10.05 5.83
N LEU A 851 -14.77 10.55 6.67
CA LEU A 851 -15.04 11.55 7.70
C LEU A 851 -15.68 12.85 7.14
N PRO A 852 -16.53 13.53 7.92
CA PRO A 852 -17.12 14.79 7.49
C PRO A 852 -16.07 15.91 7.58
N PHE A 853 -16.30 17.03 6.90
CA PHE A 853 -15.40 18.17 7.01
C PHE A 853 -15.29 18.73 8.45
N PRO A 854 -14.17 19.44 8.74
CA PRO A 854 -14.06 20.25 9.95
C PRO A 854 -15.20 21.27 10.07
N ALA A 855 -15.63 21.53 11.30
CA ALA A 855 -16.59 22.57 11.61
C ALA A 855 -15.97 23.97 11.41
N ALA A 856 -16.80 24.98 11.17
CA ALA A 856 -16.36 26.32 10.77
C ALA A 856 -15.28 26.93 11.67
N ARG A 857 -14.34 27.66 11.04
CA ARG A 857 -13.13 28.23 11.66
C ARG A 857 -13.40 29.13 12.87
N GLU A 858 -14.60 29.73 12.97
CA GLU A 858 -15.02 30.53 14.14
C GLU A 858 -15.50 29.71 15.34
N LEU A 859 -16.11 28.54 15.14
CA LEU A 859 -16.36 27.58 16.24
C LEU A 859 -15.04 27.01 16.77
N TRP A 860 -14.11 26.71 15.86
CA TRP A 860 -12.79 26.17 16.20
C TRP A 860 -11.86 27.18 16.88
N LEU A 861 -12.10 28.49 16.69
CA LEU A 861 -11.35 29.56 17.34
C LEU A 861 -12.15 30.26 18.44
N ALA A 862 -13.18 29.59 18.99
CA ALA A 862 -13.88 30.04 20.18
C ALA A 862 -12.98 29.93 21.42
N PRO A 863 -12.77 30.99 22.22
CA PRO A 863 -11.82 30.99 23.34
C PRO A 863 -12.30 30.26 24.60
N THR A 864 -13.59 29.97 24.72
CA THR A 864 -14.23 29.33 25.88
C THR A 864 -15.45 28.53 25.45
N ALA A 865 -15.88 27.56 26.26
CA ALA A 865 -17.10 26.79 26.01
C ALA A 865 -18.39 27.65 25.98
N SER A 866 -18.42 28.77 26.69
CA SER A 866 -19.52 29.74 26.62
C SER A 866 -19.55 30.47 25.28
N VAL A 867 -18.43 31.05 24.82
CA VAL A 867 -18.38 31.69 23.49
C VAL A 867 -18.63 30.68 22.36
N TRP A 868 -18.23 29.42 22.54
CA TRP A 868 -18.59 28.33 21.63
C TRP A 868 -20.11 28.06 21.61
N LYS A 869 -20.79 28.01 22.77
CA LYS A 869 -22.26 27.89 22.87
C LYS A 869 -23.00 29.09 22.28
N ASP A 870 -22.51 30.29 22.51
CA ASP A 870 -23.10 31.53 22.00
C ASP A 870 -22.94 31.62 20.47
N THR A 871 -21.77 31.26 19.94
CA THR A 871 -21.51 31.20 18.49
C THR A 871 -22.38 30.11 17.84
N TRP A 872 -22.48 28.94 18.48
CA TRP A 872 -23.33 27.84 18.02
C TRP A 872 -24.79 28.26 17.92
N THR A 873 -25.36 28.77 19.01
CA THR A 873 -26.80 29.08 19.11
C THR A 873 -27.21 30.34 18.34
N SER A 874 -26.30 31.27 18.06
CA SER A 874 -26.61 32.50 17.31
C SER A 874 -26.53 32.36 15.79
N ARG A 875 -25.82 31.35 15.26
CA ARG A 875 -25.62 31.17 13.81
C ARG A 875 -26.11 29.84 13.24
N TYR A 876 -26.18 28.78 14.06
CA TYR A 876 -26.37 27.41 13.56
C TYR A 876 -27.62 26.75 14.15
N THR A 877 -28.54 26.35 13.26
CA THR A 877 -29.80 25.70 13.63
C THR A 877 -29.60 24.22 14.00
N MET A 878 -30.39 23.73 14.95
CA MET A 878 -30.31 22.36 15.51
C MET A 878 -30.54 21.21 14.52
N THR A 879 -30.82 21.48 13.24
CA THR A 879 -31.47 20.52 12.32
C THR A 879 -30.49 19.72 11.45
N THR A 880 -29.31 20.24 11.10
CA THR A 880 -28.46 19.65 10.04
C THR A 880 -26.94 19.90 10.24
N CYS A 881 -26.34 19.27 11.25
CA CYS A 881 -24.87 19.10 11.25
C CYS A 881 -24.50 18.27 10.01
N SER A 882 -23.88 18.91 9.02
CA SER A 882 -23.72 18.32 7.68
C SER A 882 -22.73 17.17 7.65
N ASP A 883 -23.14 16.05 7.02
CA ASP A 883 -22.32 14.85 6.81
C ASP A 883 -21.34 14.96 5.62
N LEU A 884 -21.26 16.11 4.95
CA LEU A 884 -20.48 16.31 3.72
C LEU A 884 -19.01 15.94 3.91
N SER A 885 -18.51 15.04 3.06
CA SER A 885 -17.14 14.54 3.02
C SER A 885 -16.41 14.95 1.74
N LEU A 886 -15.09 14.67 1.67
CA LEU A 886 -14.29 14.89 0.47
C LEU A 886 -14.81 14.13 -0.76
N ARG A 887 -15.40 12.95 -0.54
CA ARG A 887 -15.88 12.08 -1.63
C ARG A 887 -17.11 12.66 -2.33
N ASP A 888 -17.95 13.37 -1.58
CA ASP A 888 -19.14 14.05 -2.10
C ASP A 888 -18.70 15.24 -2.98
N LEU A 889 -17.72 16.03 -2.53
CA LEU A 889 -17.13 17.12 -3.33
C LEU A 889 -16.37 16.62 -4.58
N LEU A 890 -15.75 15.44 -4.54
CA LEU A 890 -15.07 14.87 -5.71
C LEU A 890 -16.05 14.24 -6.72
N SER A 891 -17.24 13.84 -6.24
CA SER A 891 -18.34 13.38 -7.10
C SER A 891 -19.03 14.55 -7.80
N ASP A 892 -19.37 15.62 -7.05
CA ASP A 892 -19.87 16.88 -7.61
C ASP A 892 -19.19 18.11 -6.96
N PRO A 893 -18.17 18.68 -7.62
CA PRO A 893 -17.53 19.92 -7.17
C PRO A 893 -18.46 21.15 -7.14
N SER A 894 -19.67 21.12 -7.74
CA SER A 894 -20.63 22.22 -7.64
C SER A 894 -21.04 22.50 -6.19
N PHE A 895 -21.01 21.48 -5.34
CA PHE A 895 -21.22 21.59 -3.90
C PHE A 895 -20.22 22.52 -3.19
N ILE A 896 -19.05 22.83 -3.78
CA ILE A 896 -18.09 23.80 -3.18
C ILE A 896 -18.69 25.20 -3.02
N ASN A 897 -19.70 25.54 -3.84
CA ASN A 897 -20.44 26.81 -3.78
C ASN A 897 -21.67 26.73 -2.87
N GLN A 898 -21.98 25.54 -2.33
CA GLN A 898 -23.17 25.22 -1.54
C GLN A 898 -22.80 24.67 -0.13
N ILE A 899 -21.51 24.72 0.24
CA ILE A 899 -21.03 24.27 1.56
C ILE A 899 -21.80 25.00 2.68
N PRO A 900 -22.42 24.26 3.62
CA PRO A 900 -23.09 24.84 4.77
C PRO A 900 -22.15 25.73 5.60
N PRO A 901 -22.63 26.85 6.17
CA PRO A 901 -21.80 27.77 6.95
C PRO A 901 -21.28 27.17 8.27
N GLU A 902 -21.74 25.97 8.62
CA GLU A 902 -21.28 25.14 9.75
C GLU A 902 -19.92 24.48 9.50
N LEU A 903 -19.42 24.45 8.25
CA LEU A 903 -18.19 23.75 7.85
C LEU A 903 -17.05 24.72 7.46
N ASP A 904 -15.80 24.23 7.55
CA ASP A 904 -14.60 24.99 7.19
C ASP A 904 -14.37 24.99 5.67
N LEU A 905 -14.90 26.01 5.00
CA LEU A 905 -14.80 26.24 3.55
C LEU A 905 -13.35 26.30 3.03
N GLU A 906 -12.39 26.73 3.83
CA GLU A 906 -10.98 26.83 3.41
C GLU A 906 -10.32 25.44 3.40
N VAL A 907 -10.60 24.61 4.40
CA VAL A 907 -10.16 23.20 4.41
C VAL A 907 -10.85 22.42 3.28
N ALA A 908 -12.16 22.61 3.08
CA ALA A 908 -12.90 21.90 2.05
C ALA A 908 -12.41 22.20 0.62
N ARG A 909 -12.12 23.48 0.31
CA ARG A 909 -11.51 23.88 -0.97
C ARG A 909 -10.11 23.30 -1.17
N THR A 910 -9.31 23.32 -0.11
CA THR A 910 -7.93 22.82 -0.14
C THR A 910 -7.91 21.31 -0.36
N ALA A 911 -8.70 20.55 0.42
CA ALA A 911 -8.84 19.10 0.28
C ALA A 911 -9.40 18.67 -1.08
N LEU A 912 -10.35 19.42 -1.66
CA LEU A 912 -10.82 19.19 -3.03
C LEU A 912 -9.67 19.30 -4.05
N LEU A 913 -8.83 20.33 -3.95
CA LEU A 913 -7.69 20.52 -4.84
C LEU A 913 -6.61 19.45 -4.67
N HIS A 914 -6.33 19.01 -3.44
CA HIS A 914 -5.47 17.84 -3.19
C HIS A 914 -6.07 16.56 -3.79
N GLY A 915 -7.39 16.33 -3.66
CA GLY A 915 -8.08 15.20 -4.31
C GLY A 915 -7.99 15.23 -5.83
N LEU A 916 -8.20 16.41 -6.45
CA LEU A 916 -8.04 16.61 -7.89
C LEU A 916 -6.58 16.40 -8.34
N ALA A 917 -5.58 16.81 -7.55
CA ALA A 917 -4.18 16.55 -7.84
C ALA A 917 -3.84 15.05 -7.89
N VAL A 918 -4.42 14.23 -7.00
CA VAL A 918 -4.29 12.75 -7.04
C VAL A 918 -4.96 12.18 -8.30
N GLN A 919 -6.18 12.64 -8.64
CA GLN A 919 -6.85 12.21 -9.87
C GLN A 919 -6.08 12.63 -11.14
N THR A 920 -5.41 13.79 -11.13
CA THR A 920 -4.49 14.23 -12.19
C THR A 920 -3.28 13.30 -12.28
N TYR A 921 -2.63 12.95 -11.16
CA TYR A 921 -1.52 11.99 -11.13
C TYR A 921 -1.92 10.64 -11.75
N GLU A 922 -3.07 10.08 -11.34
CA GLU A 922 -3.60 8.84 -11.92
C GLU A 922 -3.80 8.94 -13.43
N PHE A 923 -4.44 10.02 -13.90
CA PHE A 923 -4.66 10.27 -15.31
C PHE A 923 -3.34 10.35 -16.09
N ARG A 924 -2.33 11.05 -15.58
CA ARG A 924 -1.00 11.13 -16.22
C ARG A 924 -0.35 9.75 -16.32
N HIS A 925 -0.46 8.92 -15.29
CA HIS A 925 0.06 7.55 -15.32
C HIS A 925 -0.72 6.61 -16.26
N GLN A 926 -2.04 6.74 -16.35
CA GLN A 926 -2.85 6.02 -17.34
C GLN A 926 -2.53 6.46 -18.78
N MET A 927 -2.28 7.76 -19.00
CA MET A 927 -1.82 8.30 -20.28
C MET A 927 -0.48 7.69 -20.71
N LEU A 928 0.50 7.57 -19.81
CA LEU A 928 1.79 6.92 -20.09
C LEU A 928 1.62 5.45 -20.53
N LEU A 929 0.78 4.67 -19.82
CA LEU A 929 0.46 3.30 -20.20
C LEU A 929 -0.23 3.21 -21.58
N SER A 930 -1.06 4.20 -21.93
CA SER A 930 -1.74 4.26 -23.23
C SER A 930 -0.78 4.44 -24.44
N GLN A 931 0.40 5.01 -24.24
CA GLN A 931 1.33 5.35 -25.33
C GLN A 931 2.10 4.13 -25.87
N GLY A 932 2.50 3.19 -25.01
CA GLY A 932 3.51 2.17 -25.32
C GLY A 932 3.11 0.98 -26.21
N CYS A 933 2.02 1.01 -26.99
CA CYS A 933 1.64 -0.12 -27.85
C CYS A 933 0.77 0.31 -29.05
N GLN A 934 0.96 -0.33 -30.21
CA GLN A 934 0.59 0.15 -31.55
C GLN A 934 -0.75 -0.36 -32.14
N SER A 935 -1.52 -1.16 -31.39
CA SER A 935 -2.77 -1.76 -31.90
C SER A 935 -3.97 -0.79 -31.92
N GLY A 936 -4.84 -0.95 -32.93
CA GLY A 936 -6.04 -0.12 -33.16
C GLY A 936 -7.12 -0.21 -32.08
N SER A 937 -7.06 -1.20 -31.19
CA SER A 937 -7.99 -1.40 -30.05
C SER A 937 -7.92 -0.31 -28.95
N LYS A 938 -7.30 0.84 -29.25
CA LYS A 938 -6.97 1.92 -28.30
C LYS A 938 -7.71 3.24 -28.50
N ALA A 939 -8.51 3.37 -29.57
CA ALA A 939 -9.25 4.60 -29.83
C ALA A 939 -10.20 4.93 -28.65
N THR A 940 -10.94 3.94 -28.16
CA THR A 940 -11.83 4.06 -26.99
C THR A 940 -11.09 4.48 -25.72
N THR A 941 -9.94 3.87 -25.41
CA THR A 941 -9.11 4.25 -24.25
C THR A 941 -8.62 5.69 -24.33
N ARG A 942 -8.23 6.15 -25.53
CA ARG A 942 -7.79 7.54 -25.75
C ARG A 942 -8.95 8.54 -25.64
N LEU A 943 -10.11 8.22 -26.19
CA LEU A 943 -11.33 9.05 -26.06
C LEU A 943 -11.79 9.14 -24.59
N TRP A 944 -11.77 8.02 -23.84
CA TRP A 944 -12.07 8.03 -22.41
C TRP A 944 -11.07 8.86 -21.61
N LEU A 945 -9.77 8.75 -21.90
CA LEU A 945 -8.75 9.59 -21.26
C LEU A 945 -8.92 11.07 -21.60
N GLN A 946 -9.24 11.42 -22.85
CA GLN A 946 -9.54 12.80 -23.22
C GLN A 946 -10.78 13.33 -22.48
N SER A 947 -11.85 12.53 -22.39
CA SER A 947 -13.05 12.89 -21.62
C SER A 947 -12.74 13.08 -20.12
N ARG A 948 -11.92 12.21 -19.51
CA ARG A 948 -11.43 12.37 -18.13
C ARG A 948 -10.59 13.65 -17.98
N GLN A 949 -9.82 14.04 -18.99
CA GLN A 949 -9.05 15.28 -18.99
C GLN A 949 -9.96 16.52 -19.03
N GLU A 950 -11.00 16.51 -19.88
CA GLU A 950 -11.96 17.60 -19.99
C GLU A 950 -12.82 17.76 -18.73
N ASP A 951 -13.20 16.66 -18.08
CA ASP A 951 -13.84 16.63 -16.75
C ASP A 951 -12.93 17.27 -15.68
N LEU A 952 -11.66 16.86 -15.59
CA LEU A 952 -10.71 17.42 -14.62
C LEU A 952 -10.44 18.92 -14.83
N VAL A 953 -10.46 19.43 -16.07
CA VAL A 953 -10.37 20.88 -16.33
C VAL A 953 -11.63 21.61 -15.84
N GLN A 954 -12.83 21.07 -16.09
CA GLN A 954 -14.09 21.69 -15.65
C GLN A 954 -14.27 21.71 -14.14
N LYS A 955 -13.65 20.76 -13.42
CA LYS A 955 -13.71 20.64 -11.96
C LYS A 955 -12.73 21.56 -11.20
N ALA A 956 -11.84 22.27 -11.90
CA ALA A 956 -10.90 23.21 -11.29
C ALA A 956 -11.62 24.42 -10.64
N THR A 957 -11.15 24.85 -9.47
CA THR A 957 -11.90 25.83 -8.64
C THR A 957 -11.67 27.27 -9.07
N SER A 958 -12.72 28.09 -9.10
CA SER A 958 -12.61 29.53 -9.36
C SER A 958 -12.44 30.36 -8.09
N ASN A 959 -11.64 31.44 -8.17
CA ASN A 959 -11.42 32.46 -7.15
C ASN A 959 -11.00 31.99 -5.72
N PRO A 960 -9.96 31.14 -5.55
CA PRO A 960 -9.42 30.83 -4.23
C PRO A 960 -8.30 31.82 -3.78
N PRO A 961 -7.78 31.72 -2.53
CA PRO A 961 -6.64 32.52 -2.05
C PRO A 961 -5.34 32.26 -2.83
N ALA A 962 -4.40 33.22 -2.87
CA ALA A 962 -3.22 33.17 -3.75
C ALA A 962 -2.38 31.88 -3.68
N VAL A 963 -2.17 31.31 -2.49
CA VAL A 963 -1.47 30.01 -2.29
C VAL A 963 -2.28 28.86 -2.91
N THR A 964 -3.58 28.84 -2.64
CA THR A 964 -4.53 27.86 -3.19
C THR A 964 -4.68 28.00 -4.72
N THR A 965 -4.60 29.21 -5.27
CA THR A 965 -4.52 29.46 -6.72
C THR A 965 -3.24 28.89 -7.31
N LEU A 966 -2.10 29.06 -6.64
CA LEU A 966 -0.82 28.48 -7.05
C LEU A 966 -0.88 26.94 -7.11
N LEU A 967 -1.57 26.28 -6.17
CA LEU A 967 -1.85 24.83 -6.24
C LEU A 967 -2.78 24.47 -7.41
N ASN A 968 -3.88 25.22 -7.62
CA ASN A 968 -4.82 25.00 -8.73
C ASN A 968 -4.14 25.11 -10.11
N GLU A 969 -3.39 26.19 -10.34
CA GLU A 969 -2.63 26.39 -11.59
C GLU A 969 -1.51 25.35 -11.76
N PHE A 970 -0.89 24.89 -10.67
CA PHE A 970 0.08 23.80 -10.74
C PHE A 970 -0.58 22.47 -11.17
N THR A 971 -1.74 22.13 -10.61
CA THR A 971 -2.49 20.92 -10.99
C THR A 971 -2.96 20.99 -12.44
N LEU A 972 -3.45 22.15 -12.90
CA LEU A 972 -3.80 22.38 -14.30
C LEU A 972 -2.58 22.28 -15.22
N MET A 973 -1.42 22.84 -14.84
CA MET A 973 -0.17 22.62 -15.57
C MET A 973 0.15 21.12 -15.67
N TYR A 974 0.15 20.41 -14.54
CA TYR A 974 0.51 18.98 -14.47
C TYR A 974 -0.41 18.08 -15.31
N LEU A 975 -1.70 18.44 -15.44
CA LEU A 975 -2.64 17.76 -16.32
C LEU A 975 -2.15 17.73 -17.79
N HIS A 976 -1.39 18.74 -18.23
CA HIS A 976 -0.93 18.90 -19.61
C HIS A 976 0.54 18.51 -19.88
N ILE A 977 1.38 18.25 -18.86
CA ILE A 977 2.79 17.84 -19.03
C ILE A 977 3.20 16.67 -18.13
N ASP A 978 4.03 15.77 -18.66
CA ASP A 978 4.73 14.77 -17.84
C ASP A 978 5.93 15.42 -17.13
N ILE A 979 5.78 15.66 -15.83
CA ILE A 979 6.82 16.25 -14.98
C ILE A 979 8.01 15.30 -14.79
N ASP A 980 7.85 13.97 -14.80
CA ASP A 980 8.98 13.06 -14.70
C ASP A 980 9.82 13.09 -15.99
N GLY A 981 9.19 13.17 -17.17
CA GLY A 981 9.84 13.45 -18.44
C GLY A 981 10.65 14.75 -18.43
N ILE A 982 10.07 15.86 -17.95
CA ILE A 982 10.76 17.14 -17.76
C ILE A 982 11.96 16.97 -16.82
N GLN A 983 11.79 16.38 -15.64
CA GLN A 983 12.88 16.17 -14.68
C GLN A 983 13.98 15.24 -15.23
N ARG A 984 13.64 14.20 -15.99
CA ARG A 984 14.62 13.35 -16.69
C ARG A 984 15.45 14.15 -17.68
N PHE A 985 14.82 14.97 -18.52
CA PHE A 985 15.51 15.84 -19.48
C PHE A 985 16.46 16.83 -18.80
N VAL A 986 16.09 17.35 -17.63
CA VAL A 986 16.93 18.21 -16.78
C VAL A 986 18.06 17.41 -16.09
N GLY A 987 17.97 16.08 -16.04
CA GLY A 987 19.06 15.18 -15.63
C GLY A 987 18.81 14.31 -14.39
N LYS A 988 17.57 14.18 -13.91
CA LYS A 988 17.18 13.44 -12.68
C LYS A 988 17.77 12.04 -12.55
N LEU A 989 17.90 11.31 -13.66
CA LEU A 989 18.45 9.95 -13.72
C LEU A 989 19.78 9.87 -14.49
N GLY A 990 20.46 11.01 -14.67
CA GLY A 990 21.71 11.13 -15.43
C GLY A 990 21.51 11.34 -16.93
N GLU A 991 22.64 11.39 -17.65
CA GLU A 991 22.73 11.79 -19.06
C GLU A 991 21.91 10.91 -20.00
N HIS A 992 21.89 9.59 -19.79
CA HIS A 992 21.24 8.65 -20.70
C HIS A 992 19.72 8.84 -20.74
N ASP A 993 19.07 8.97 -19.58
CA ASP A 993 17.64 9.24 -19.49
C ASP A 993 17.30 10.68 -19.92
N ALA A 994 18.20 11.64 -19.72
CA ALA A 994 18.05 12.99 -20.27
C ALA A 994 18.00 13.00 -21.80
N ARG A 995 18.82 12.17 -22.46
CA ARG A 995 18.77 11.97 -23.93
C ARG A 995 17.54 11.18 -24.37
N ARG A 996 17.05 10.21 -23.57
CA ARG A 996 15.80 9.48 -23.87
C ARG A 996 14.54 10.36 -23.79
N ALA A 997 14.52 11.36 -22.91
CA ALA A 997 13.38 12.27 -22.76
C ALA A 997 13.26 13.29 -23.91
N TYR A 998 14.37 13.65 -24.58
CA TYR A 998 14.41 14.73 -25.58
C TYR A 998 13.41 14.56 -26.75
N PRO A 999 13.30 13.40 -27.44
CA PRO A 999 12.40 13.29 -28.59
C PRO A 999 10.92 13.51 -28.22
N ALA A 1000 10.46 12.88 -27.14
CA ALA A 1000 9.08 13.00 -26.68
C ALA A 1000 8.73 14.43 -26.24
N LEU A 1001 9.67 15.14 -25.60
CA LEU A 1001 9.47 16.53 -25.20
C LEU A 1001 9.54 17.51 -26.38
N ARG A 1002 10.41 17.28 -27.36
CA ARG A 1002 10.42 18.05 -28.62
C ARG A 1002 9.06 17.94 -29.31
N ASP A 1003 8.56 16.72 -29.48
CA ASP A 1003 7.30 16.46 -30.19
C ASP A 1003 6.10 17.02 -29.41
N TRP A 1004 6.13 16.93 -28.07
CA TRP A 1004 5.18 17.63 -27.19
C TRP A 1004 5.22 19.16 -27.36
N SER A 1005 6.40 19.78 -27.46
CA SER A 1005 6.54 21.25 -27.48
C SER A 1005 5.83 21.95 -28.65
N GLN A 1006 5.47 21.21 -29.70
CA GLN A 1006 4.74 21.73 -30.86
C GLN A 1006 3.20 21.66 -30.69
N THR A 1007 2.68 20.90 -29.71
CA THR A 1007 1.24 20.63 -29.56
C THR A 1007 0.48 21.76 -28.83
N LYS A 1008 -0.86 21.65 -28.80
CA LYS A 1008 -1.73 22.58 -28.05
C LYS A 1008 -1.53 22.42 -26.54
N GLU A 1009 -1.34 21.19 -26.07
CA GLU A 1009 -1.21 20.82 -24.67
C GLU A 1009 0.05 21.47 -24.07
N ALA A 1010 1.16 21.54 -24.81
CA ALA A 1010 2.34 22.27 -24.36
C ALA A 1010 2.09 23.78 -24.18
N ARG A 1011 1.31 24.40 -25.09
CA ARG A 1011 0.94 25.82 -24.98
C ARG A 1011 0.02 26.08 -23.78
N THR A 1012 -0.90 25.16 -23.48
CA THR A 1012 -1.73 25.22 -22.27
C THR A 1012 -0.88 25.00 -21.01
N ALA A 1013 0.07 24.05 -21.00
CA ALA A 1013 0.96 23.81 -19.88
C ALA A 1013 1.82 25.03 -19.53
N ILE A 1014 2.45 25.69 -20.52
CA ILE A 1014 3.25 26.90 -20.26
C ILE A 1014 2.40 28.12 -19.85
N TRP A 1015 1.13 28.17 -20.27
CA TRP A 1015 0.20 29.19 -19.78
C TRP A 1015 -0.05 29.02 -18.28
N HIS A 1016 -0.44 27.83 -17.82
CA HIS A 1016 -0.63 27.56 -16.39
C HIS A 1016 0.68 27.69 -15.59
N ALA A 1017 1.83 27.31 -16.16
CA ALA A 1017 3.14 27.60 -15.55
C ALA A 1017 3.39 29.11 -15.35
N GLY A 1018 3.00 29.94 -16.32
CA GLY A 1018 3.02 31.40 -16.18
C GLY A 1018 2.06 31.91 -15.10
N GLN A 1019 0.87 31.32 -15.00
CA GLN A 1019 -0.10 31.65 -13.95
C GLN A 1019 0.34 31.18 -12.54
N VAL A 1020 1.10 30.09 -12.41
CA VAL A 1020 1.78 29.70 -11.15
C VAL A 1020 2.75 30.81 -10.71
N LEU A 1021 3.61 31.29 -11.61
CA LEU A 1021 4.54 32.39 -11.32
C LEU A 1021 3.82 33.70 -11.00
N ARG A 1022 2.67 33.96 -11.63
CA ARG A 1022 1.79 35.10 -11.34
C ARG A 1022 1.13 34.99 -9.97
N ALA A 1023 0.61 33.81 -9.60
CA ALA A 1023 0.00 33.55 -8.30
C ALA A 1023 1.03 33.68 -7.17
N ALA A 1024 2.23 33.15 -7.36
CA ALA A 1024 3.36 33.25 -6.42
C ALA A 1024 3.72 34.70 -6.03
N ARG A 1025 3.59 35.66 -6.96
CA ARG A 1025 3.82 37.09 -6.68
C ARG A 1025 2.78 37.73 -5.76
N ASN A 1026 1.60 37.11 -5.64
CA ASN A 1026 0.50 37.58 -4.78
C ASN A 1026 0.50 36.88 -3.41
N VAL A 1027 1.39 35.91 -3.17
CA VAL A 1027 1.62 35.30 -1.86
C VAL A 1027 2.44 36.27 -0.99
N ALA A 1028 2.03 36.49 0.25
CA ALA A 1028 2.72 37.44 1.12
C ALA A 1028 4.14 36.96 1.50
N ALA A 1029 5.03 37.89 1.83
CA ALA A 1029 6.39 37.58 2.25
C ALA A 1029 6.41 36.63 3.47
N TYR A 1030 7.30 35.65 3.46
CA TYR A 1030 7.39 34.59 4.48
C TYR A 1030 6.10 33.73 4.61
N GLN A 1031 5.40 33.51 3.49
CA GLN A 1031 4.32 32.53 3.39
C GLN A 1031 4.58 31.36 2.45
N PHE A 1032 5.62 31.39 1.59
CA PHE A 1032 6.01 30.19 0.82
C PHE A 1032 6.35 29.03 1.77
N ARG A 1033 5.55 27.96 1.72
CA ARG A 1033 5.75 26.70 2.44
C ARG A 1033 6.14 25.62 1.45
N GLY A 1034 7.37 25.11 1.54
CA GLY A 1034 7.77 23.82 0.94
C GLY A 1034 7.31 23.58 -0.50
N PHE A 1035 6.17 22.89 -0.65
CA PHE A 1035 5.47 22.70 -1.92
C PHE A 1035 5.34 23.98 -2.77
N ASP A 1036 5.05 25.13 -2.17
CA ASP A 1036 4.98 26.43 -2.87
C ASP A 1036 6.28 26.77 -3.61
N SER A 1037 7.42 26.48 -2.98
CA SER A 1037 8.72 26.72 -3.60
C SER A 1037 9.03 25.70 -4.69
N LEU A 1038 8.48 24.50 -4.57
CA LEU A 1038 8.64 23.43 -5.55
C LEU A 1038 7.75 23.63 -6.77
N SER A 1039 6.49 24.02 -6.61
CA SER A 1039 5.59 24.33 -7.73
C SER A 1039 6.14 25.47 -8.60
N ILE A 1040 6.70 26.51 -7.99
CA ILE A 1040 7.43 27.61 -8.67
C ILE A 1040 8.63 27.07 -9.45
N TYR A 1041 9.47 26.22 -8.84
CA TYR A 1041 10.63 25.60 -9.50
C TYR A 1041 10.20 24.71 -10.68
N HIS A 1042 9.18 23.88 -10.51
CA HIS A 1042 8.63 23.02 -11.56
C HIS A 1042 8.02 23.83 -12.71
N ALA A 1043 7.27 24.89 -12.43
CA ALA A 1043 6.74 25.80 -13.45
C ALA A 1043 7.88 26.47 -14.23
N ALA A 1044 8.92 26.94 -13.54
CA ALA A 1044 10.12 27.50 -14.17
C ALA A 1044 10.84 26.46 -15.06
N LEU A 1045 10.95 25.20 -14.63
CA LEU A 1045 11.49 24.12 -15.48
C LEU A 1045 10.64 23.91 -16.75
N VAL A 1046 9.32 23.84 -16.64
CA VAL A 1046 8.42 23.63 -17.79
C VAL A 1046 8.58 24.75 -18.83
N LEU A 1047 8.63 26.01 -18.36
CA LEU A 1047 8.87 27.19 -19.19
C LEU A 1047 10.28 27.20 -19.83
N TRP A 1048 11.31 26.81 -19.07
CA TRP A 1048 12.70 26.74 -19.52
C TRP A 1048 12.94 25.63 -20.56
N VAL A 1049 12.39 24.43 -20.34
CA VAL A 1049 12.49 23.31 -21.30
C VAL A 1049 11.75 23.64 -22.59
N TYR A 1050 10.53 24.21 -22.52
CA TYR A 1050 9.81 24.66 -23.71
C TYR A 1050 10.64 25.70 -24.50
N GLY A 1051 11.20 26.70 -23.81
CA GLY A 1051 12.07 27.71 -24.41
C GLY A 1051 13.30 27.12 -25.12
N LEU A 1052 14.01 26.20 -24.46
CA LEU A 1052 15.18 25.51 -25.03
C LEU A 1052 14.86 24.74 -26.32
N LEU A 1053 13.78 23.97 -26.31
CA LEU A 1053 13.38 23.14 -27.45
C LEU A 1053 13.05 24.02 -28.67
N HIS A 1054 12.28 25.10 -28.45
CA HIS A 1054 11.90 26.04 -29.52
C HIS A 1054 13.11 26.85 -30.06
N CYS A 1055 14.08 27.19 -29.20
CA CYS A 1055 15.35 27.81 -29.63
C CYS A 1055 16.17 26.89 -30.56
N GLY A 1056 16.18 25.58 -30.27
CA GLY A 1056 16.93 24.60 -31.05
C GLY A 1056 16.41 24.39 -32.47
N GLU A 1057 15.14 24.71 -32.72
CA GLU A 1057 14.51 24.60 -34.04
C GLU A 1057 14.68 25.90 -34.85
N ASN A 1058 14.49 27.08 -34.26
CA ASN A 1058 14.65 28.36 -34.97
C ASN A 1058 16.10 28.59 -35.45
N ARG A 1059 17.12 28.18 -34.68
CA ARG A 1059 18.54 28.20 -35.14
C ARG A 1059 18.80 27.35 -36.40
N ARG A 1060 17.87 26.47 -36.81
CA ARG A 1060 17.98 25.65 -38.04
C ARG A 1060 17.31 26.29 -39.25
N THR A 1061 16.34 27.19 -39.04
CA THR A 1061 15.61 27.89 -40.11
C THR A 1061 16.19 29.26 -40.44
N GLU A 1062 16.86 29.94 -39.50
CA GLU A 1062 17.45 31.29 -39.67
C GLU A 1062 18.62 31.41 -40.67
N VAL A 1063 18.97 30.36 -41.42
CA VAL A 1063 20.10 30.39 -42.38
C VAL A 1063 19.85 31.36 -43.56
N HIS A 1064 18.59 31.70 -43.88
CA HIS A 1064 18.26 32.63 -44.96
C HIS A 1064 17.12 33.61 -44.66
N THR A 1065 17.35 34.87 -45.07
CA THR A 1065 16.43 36.04 -45.12
C THR A 1065 16.37 36.90 -43.85
N PRO A 1066 16.79 38.18 -43.89
CA PRO A 1066 16.55 39.12 -42.79
C PRO A 1066 15.11 39.66 -42.84
N LEU A 1067 14.42 39.65 -41.70
CA LEU A 1067 13.07 40.22 -41.53
C LEU A 1067 13.13 41.69 -41.08
N SER A 1068 12.05 42.43 -41.36
CA SER A 1068 11.88 43.83 -40.98
C SER A 1068 11.21 43.95 -39.60
N GLU A 1069 11.47 45.04 -38.86
CA GLU A 1069 10.86 45.30 -37.55
C GLU A 1069 9.32 45.43 -37.60
N ALA A 1070 8.75 45.62 -38.80
CA ALA A 1070 7.30 45.69 -39.00
C ALA A 1070 6.58 44.33 -38.92
N ASP A 1071 7.29 43.20 -39.07
CA ASP A 1071 6.71 41.85 -39.16
C ASP A 1071 6.76 41.09 -37.82
N LEU A 1072 6.99 41.79 -36.70
CA LEU A 1072 7.15 41.18 -35.38
C LEU A 1072 5.82 40.63 -34.83
N ALA A 1073 5.75 39.30 -34.68
CA ALA A 1073 4.61 38.60 -34.09
C ALA A 1073 4.25 39.09 -32.67
N PRO A 1074 2.95 39.09 -32.28
CA PRO A 1074 2.48 39.73 -31.06
C PRO A 1074 3.08 39.11 -29.79
N ILE A 1075 3.37 39.98 -28.81
CA ILE A 1075 3.90 39.61 -27.49
C ILE A 1075 2.80 38.94 -26.67
N ILE A 1076 3.09 37.77 -26.10
CA ILE A 1076 2.17 37.01 -25.23
C ILE A 1076 2.80 36.91 -23.83
N ALA A 1077 2.23 37.61 -22.85
CA ALA A 1077 2.66 37.57 -21.46
C ALA A 1077 1.97 36.42 -20.71
N LEU A 1078 2.67 35.31 -20.50
CA LEU A 1078 2.12 34.11 -19.85
C LEU A 1078 1.79 34.32 -18.36
N ASP A 1079 2.36 35.36 -17.75
CA ASP A 1079 2.07 35.83 -16.39
C ASP A 1079 1.04 36.99 -16.36
N GLY A 1080 0.36 37.25 -17.48
CA GLY A 1080 -0.69 38.26 -17.63
C GLY A 1080 -2.11 37.77 -17.30
N LEU A 1081 -3.11 38.54 -17.74
CA LEU A 1081 -4.51 38.13 -17.80
C LEU A 1081 -4.79 37.43 -19.14
N GLU A 1082 -5.77 36.51 -19.16
CA GLU A 1082 -6.18 35.85 -20.39
C GLU A 1082 -6.90 36.83 -21.34
N ASP A 1083 -6.31 37.10 -22.50
CA ASP A 1083 -6.83 38.02 -23.52
C ASP A 1083 -7.07 37.32 -24.87
N GLN A 1084 -7.49 38.09 -25.89
CA GLN A 1084 -7.75 37.56 -27.22
C GLN A 1084 -6.47 37.10 -27.95
N THR A 1085 -5.31 37.73 -27.69
CA THR A 1085 -4.03 37.29 -28.26
C THR A 1085 -3.54 36.00 -27.60
N THR A 1086 -3.67 35.85 -26.28
CA THR A 1086 -3.42 34.61 -25.54
C THR A 1086 -4.31 33.46 -26.07
N LYS A 1087 -5.61 33.71 -26.30
CA LYS A 1087 -6.52 32.72 -26.90
C LYS A 1087 -6.08 32.30 -28.30
N ALA A 1088 -5.62 33.24 -29.12
CA ALA A 1088 -5.07 32.94 -30.45
C ALA A 1088 -3.75 32.13 -30.36
N PHE A 1089 -2.87 32.45 -29.40
CA PHE A 1089 -1.64 31.71 -29.13
C PHE A 1089 -1.92 30.27 -28.67
N LEU A 1090 -2.79 30.06 -27.68
CA LEU A 1090 -3.19 28.72 -27.22
C LEU A 1090 -3.76 27.89 -28.39
N ALA A 1091 -4.72 28.45 -29.13
CA ALA A 1091 -5.38 27.75 -30.22
C ALA A 1091 -4.47 27.47 -31.43
N ARG A 1092 -3.59 28.41 -31.84
CA ARG A 1092 -2.89 28.38 -33.14
C ARG A 1092 -1.37 28.51 -33.08
N GLY A 1093 -0.77 28.71 -31.92
CA GLY A 1093 0.68 28.91 -31.74
C GLY A 1093 1.21 30.27 -32.23
N ILE A 1094 0.33 31.23 -32.56
CA ILE A 1094 0.71 32.52 -33.13
C ILE A 1094 1.04 33.51 -31.99
N GLY A 1095 2.31 33.86 -31.84
CA GLY A 1095 2.78 34.89 -30.89
C GLY A 1095 4.17 34.59 -30.34
N ARG A 1096 4.73 35.54 -29.58
CA ARG A 1096 6.03 35.43 -28.89
C ARG A 1096 5.79 35.28 -27.38
N PRO A 1097 5.80 34.06 -26.83
CA PRO A 1097 5.56 33.82 -25.42
C PRO A 1097 6.72 34.28 -24.54
N GLY A 1098 6.41 34.83 -23.37
CA GLY A 1098 7.39 35.23 -22.37
C GLY A 1098 6.75 35.61 -21.03
N LEU A 1099 7.59 36.09 -20.13
CA LEU A 1099 7.25 36.51 -18.78
C LEU A 1099 7.56 38.00 -18.57
N THR A 1100 6.93 38.62 -17.59
CA THR A 1100 7.24 39.97 -17.12
C THR A 1100 8.26 39.89 -15.98
N MET A 1101 9.40 40.57 -16.12
CA MET A 1101 10.34 40.83 -15.01
C MET A 1101 10.17 42.28 -14.55
N TYR A 1102 10.30 42.55 -13.25
CA TYR A 1102 10.24 43.92 -12.71
C TYR A 1102 11.66 44.37 -12.38
N ASP A 1103 12.16 45.46 -12.97
CA ASP A 1103 13.49 45.98 -12.61
C ASP A 1103 13.41 46.72 -11.27
N VAL A 1104 14.29 46.39 -10.33
CA VAL A 1104 14.32 46.95 -8.97
C VAL A 1104 15.43 48.00 -8.87
N ARG A 1105 15.56 48.85 -9.89
CA ARG A 1105 16.51 49.98 -9.95
C ARG A 1105 16.01 51.24 -9.25
N GLY A 1106 15.58 51.07 -8.00
CA GLY A 1106 15.76 52.06 -6.94
C GLY A 1106 14.94 53.36 -6.99
N THR A 1107 13.66 53.27 -6.61
CA THR A 1107 12.99 54.27 -5.75
C THR A 1107 11.91 53.57 -4.91
N ASN A 1108 11.51 54.17 -3.78
CA ASN A 1108 10.54 53.56 -2.85
C ASN A 1108 9.06 53.78 -3.24
N ASP A 1109 8.77 54.40 -4.38
CA ASP A 1109 7.41 54.50 -4.93
C ASP A 1109 7.02 53.22 -5.67
N TRP A 1110 5.78 52.77 -5.46
CA TRP A 1110 5.30 51.48 -5.96
C TRP A 1110 4.77 51.51 -7.39
N ASP A 1111 4.51 52.70 -7.95
CA ASP A 1111 3.85 52.88 -9.25
C ASP A 1111 4.79 52.78 -10.47
N ASP A 1112 6.05 53.22 -10.35
CA ASP A 1112 7.01 53.30 -11.49
C ASP A 1112 7.92 52.05 -11.61
N LYS A 1113 7.34 50.85 -11.50
CA LYS A 1113 8.07 49.59 -11.73
C LYS A 1113 8.30 49.33 -13.22
N VAL A 1114 9.49 49.67 -13.71
CA VAL A 1114 9.92 49.38 -15.09
C VAL A 1114 9.83 47.87 -15.37
N THR A 1115 8.96 47.49 -16.29
CA THR A 1115 8.74 46.10 -16.70
C THR A 1115 9.61 45.72 -17.89
N VAL A 1116 10.29 44.58 -17.80
CA VAL A 1116 11.17 44.02 -18.84
C VAL A 1116 10.57 42.71 -19.33
N PHE A 1117 10.15 42.67 -20.60
CA PHE A 1117 9.62 41.46 -21.21
C PHE A 1117 10.73 40.42 -21.47
N CYS A 1118 10.56 39.26 -20.85
CA CYS A 1118 11.49 38.13 -20.86
C CYS A 1118 10.90 36.98 -21.69
N GLU A 1119 11.11 37.06 -23.00
CA GLU A 1119 10.78 36.03 -24.00
C GLU A 1119 11.33 34.65 -23.63
N LEU A 1120 10.53 33.58 -23.76
CA LEU A 1120 10.95 32.20 -23.44
C LEU A 1120 12.14 31.72 -24.27
N GLY A 1121 12.35 32.31 -25.46
CA GLY A 1121 13.54 32.13 -26.29
C GLY A 1121 14.86 32.62 -25.67
N LYS A 1122 14.84 33.09 -24.42
CA LYS A 1122 16.02 33.45 -23.62
C LYS A 1122 15.98 32.66 -22.30
N PRO A 1123 16.42 31.38 -22.29
CA PRO A 1123 16.24 30.48 -21.14
C PRO A 1123 16.78 31.04 -19.81
N ARG A 1124 17.90 31.77 -19.85
CA ARG A 1124 18.47 32.47 -18.68
C ARG A 1124 17.53 33.53 -18.07
N SER A 1125 16.74 34.21 -18.88
CA SER A 1125 15.76 35.22 -18.41
C SER A 1125 14.56 34.55 -17.73
N VAL A 1126 14.13 33.38 -18.18
CA VAL A 1126 13.07 32.58 -17.52
C VAL A 1126 13.50 32.22 -16.10
N MET A 1127 14.72 31.71 -15.94
CA MET A 1127 15.30 31.37 -14.64
C MET A 1127 15.48 32.60 -13.73
N ALA A 1128 15.85 33.76 -14.30
CA ALA A 1128 15.97 35.01 -13.54
C ALA A 1128 14.63 35.50 -12.96
N VAL A 1129 13.50 35.33 -13.69
CA VAL A 1129 12.17 35.67 -13.18
C VAL A 1129 11.77 34.76 -12.01
N ALA A 1130 12.05 33.45 -12.10
CA ALA A 1130 11.79 32.53 -11.00
C ALA A 1130 12.63 32.88 -9.75
N LYS A 1131 13.93 33.20 -9.94
CA LYS A 1131 14.80 33.65 -8.85
C LYS A 1131 14.29 34.93 -8.18
N GLN A 1132 13.88 35.94 -8.97
CA GLN A 1132 13.31 37.18 -8.46
C GLN A 1132 12.06 36.95 -7.60
N ILE A 1133 11.22 35.97 -7.92
CA ILE A 1133 10.03 35.63 -7.12
C ILE A 1133 10.44 35.08 -5.74
N PHE A 1134 11.47 34.25 -5.66
CA PHE A 1134 12.03 33.78 -4.38
C PHE A 1134 12.66 34.91 -3.56
N GLU A 1135 13.48 35.75 -4.20
CA GLU A 1135 14.14 36.90 -3.56
C GLU A 1135 13.09 37.87 -2.97
N ASN A 1136 12.03 38.18 -3.73
CA ASN A 1136 10.95 39.08 -3.30
C ASN A 1136 10.11 38.53 -2.13
N ASN A 1137 10.02 37.21 -1.92
CA ASN A 1137 9.29 36.64 -0.76
C ASN A 1137 10.11 36.68 0.54
N CYS A 1138 11.43 36.89 0.46
CA CYS A 1138 12.34 37.03 1.60
C CYS A 1138 13.00 38.44 1.68
N PRO A 1139 12.22 39.55 1.76
CA PRO A 1139 12.70 40.92 1.55
C PRO A 1139 13.51 41.53 2.72
N LEU A 1140 13.90 40.75 3.73
CA LEU A 1140 14.75 41.20 4.84
C LEU A 1140 15.91 40.23 5.02
N LEU A 1141 17.04 40.56 4.39
CA LEU A 1141 18.34 39.96 4.66
C LEU A 1141 19.32 41.11 4.92
N LEU A 1142 20.02 41.06 6.06
CA LEU A 1142 21.22 41.88 6.25
C LEU A 1142 22.32 41.39 5.27
N PRO A 1143 23.41 42.14 5.05
CA PRO A 1143 24.46 41.76 4.10
C PRO A 1143 25.11 40.38 4.33
N ASP A 1144 24.93 39.79 5.51
CA ASP A 1144 25.45 38.48 5.92
C ASP A 1144 24.36 37.39 6.06
N ASP A 1145 23.06 37.70 5.88
CA ASP A 1145 21.97 36.74 6.08
C ASP A 1145 21.77 35.80 4.88
N VAL A 1146 21.50 34.53 5.18
CA VAL A 1146 21.34 33.45 4.19
C VAL A 1146 19.86 33.10 4.03
N TYR A 1147 19.40 32.94 2.78
CA TYR A 1147 18.05 32.45 2.47
C TYR A 1147 17.71 31.13 3.19
N PRO A 1148 16.42 30.83 3.44
CA PRO A 1148 15.99 29.51 3.91
C PRO A 1148 16.61 28.39 3.04
N PRO A 1149 17.20 27.31 3.60
CA PRO A 1149 18.04 26.39 2.85
C PRO A 1149 17.37 25.75 1.62
N MET A 1150 16.06 25.51 1.71
CA MET A 1150 15.24 25.04 0.57
C MET A 1150 15.27 26.04 -0.60
N ILE A 1151 15.03 27.32 -0.32
CA ILE A 1151 15.06 28.40 -1.31
C ILE A 1151 16.49 28.62 -1.82
N GLN A 1152 17.49 28.62 -0.93
CA GLN A 1152 18.90 28.74 -1.31
C GLN A 1152 19.31 27.69 -2.35
N ASN A 1153 18.99 26.43 -2.09
CA ASN A 1153 19.36 25.31 -2.95
C ASN A 1153 18.54 25.27 -4.26
N LEU A 1154 17.26 25.70 -4.23
CA LEU A 1154 16.47 25.89 -5.45
C LEU A 1154 17.00 27.02 -6.33
N CYS A 1155 17.34 28.19 -5.74
CA CYS A 1155 17.96 29.29 -6.47
C CYS A 1155 19.31 28.89 -7.08
N ALA A 1156 20.16 28.17 -6.35
CA ALA A 1156 21.44 27.68 -6.86
C ALA A 1156 21.25 26.72 -8.05
N LEU A 1157 20.27 25.80 -7.99
CA LEU A 1157 19.96 24.88 -9.09
C LEU A 1157 19.35 25.60 -10.30
N ILE A 1158 18.51 26.61 -10.07
CA ILE A 1158 17.95 27.50 -11.11
C ILE A 1158 19.06 28.31 -11.79
N GLU A 1159 20.07 28.78 -11.05
CA GLU A 1159 21.24 29.46 -11.61
C GLU A 1159 22.18 28.51 -12.38
N ASP A 1160 22.52 27.34 -11.82
CA ASP A 1160 23.36 26.33 -12.51
C ASP A 1160 22.73 25.88 -13.84
N LEU A 1161 21.40 25.71 -13.89
CA LEU A 1161 20.66 25.40 -15.13
C LEU A 1161 20.53 26.63 -16.05
N GLY A 1162 20.23 27.81 -15.50
CA GLY A 1162 20.05 29.06 -16.25
C GLY A 1162 21.34 29.60 -16.89
N ASN A 1163 22.51 29.14 -16.44
CA ASN A 1163 23.82 29.47 -17.01
C ASN A 1163 24.31 28.47 -18.08
N LEU A 1164 23.50 27.45 -18.43
CA LEU A 1164 23.81 26.55 -19.56
C LEU A 1164 23.60 27.26 -20.93
N PRO A 1165 24.44 26.97 -21.95
CA PRO A 1165 24.46 27.70 -23.23
C PRO A 1165 23.49 27.19 -24.30
#